data_AF-A0A1Y2J1D9-F1
#
_entry.id   AF-A0A1Y2J1D9-F1
#
_cell.length_a   1.000
_cell.length_b   1.000
_cell.length_c   1.000
_cell.angle_alpha   90.00
_cell.angle_beta   90.00
_cell.angle_gamma   90.00
#
_symmetry.space_group_name_H-M   'P 1'
#
loop_
_entity.id
_entity.type
_entity.pdbx_description
1 polymer ?
#
loop_
_entity_poly.entity_id
_entity_poly.type
_entity_poly.pdbx_seq_one_letter_code
_entity_poly.pdbx_strand_id
1 'polypeptide(L)'
;MLAHTDEILQLILNELNNPSSFVQVSRRNHEFSQDPYVRATYFLARYGRIQALYWALGRGKLLNERVIDILLNSGAHLSRYLVQCAMHHYFRTQVPFIKTRWVRTVPFPVFAYFLSIAARMYGEIPAAKGEDDGAILTLLLKQSRFPSEYRAAKWEQVKDVVEKYKFIPFSDRDPMMAQFPLVLAIEPRLLPFARLNGFNMDRKYRNFVFRRMFEKPAIMFDSRAEEIVENVRELSRLDPDMFLSRTVAAEICMEAKTNEPAYTALKRLNKDGVLRFELSTVVHELIKLFLNTRSVTSIYTANVLRVLYKDFPSEEHTVRLVMLLTIFLTEPLPVPSSLSATSETSPALGRYVDACQEDIEDLGLGPLTRKDITDVLLSKFVPDRFVGILEYARSVVKLDKAEMDEMVTDVALGCLGIGCKGRMLKKLVEAYDFLGDVVAAHIVKRYRISIDDLPPSEDERACRDYSAPLCADFMLRGRGLITLEEMTAGPVVPASAQNAQNAEDAEHAGGENMDAEMEQSDDEGMMVDADLPREADDEDLGAIGQDTLSTMIRKDEMMPIRRRRYHELYTNYQDSIGKLPYPADYTQVGTWILSHYGHMSAPAAVVRIHALINQNYTVSLVVLQHQHYATEGNAVARVPATLKHFKILARLGRSPSPILFTEIEDGTEFYFSEEDYLSQEELTKAMSASFAAAKLALEVKWETSPTPGPSTFSASAPVPGPSTPRHQRTASASVSPLQLPSQGKKRPRRSVASAVKSYAVPDSDDEMIADGRDDLLARFAKTRREETNLQRWIKHLAIILKEEQKKYNERKRRIHAAAPPGSKLKVPKTEFHKSLSTMLPRLRRVDRARREKLYGTDVPDEDWSESDADEYQYRTTRGKRRKAEAQD
;
A
#
# COMPACT_ATOMS: atom_id res chain seq x y z
N MET A 1 35.03 34.07 -33.54
CA MET A 1 33.56 33.86 -33.62
C MET A 1 33.15 32.43 -33.96
N LEU A 2 33.79 31.70 -34.89
CA LEU A 2 33.32 30.36 -35.29
C LEU A 2 33.37 29.28 -34.18
N ALA A 3 34.41 29.27 -33.33
CA ALA A 3 34.64 28.21 -32.32
C ALA A 3 33.43 27.92 -31.42
N HIS A 4 32.77 28.97 -30.88
CA HIS A 4 31.60 28.84 -30.01
C HIS A 4 30.39 28.17 -30.67
N THR A 5 30.35 28.07 -32.01
CA THR A 5 29.28 27.34 -32.68
C THR A 5 29.53 25.83 -32.66
N ASP A 6 30.79 25.39 -32.79
CA ASP A 6 31.13 23.97 -32.85
C ASP A 6 31.18 23.32 -31.45
N GLU A 7 31.48 24.10 -30.41
CA GLU A 7 31.28 23.75 -29.00
C GLU A 7 29.80 23.37 -28.72
N ILE A 8 28.85 24.18 -29.20
CA ILE A 8 27.41 23.93 -29.09
C ILE A 8 27.00 22.69 -29.90
N LEU A 9 27.56 22.48 -31.09
CA LEU A 9 27.31 21.27 -31.88
C LEU A 9 27.83 20.00 -31.17
N GLN A 10 28.95 20.06 -30.45
CA GLN A 10 29.43 18.93 -29.63
C GLN A 10 28.48 18.61 -28.48
N LEU A 11 28.00 19.63 -27.76
CA LEU A 11 27.05 19.44 -26.65
C LEU A 11 25.76 18.77 -27.16
N ILE A 12 25.17 19.29 -28.24
CA ILE A 12 23.98 18.68 -28.87
C ILE A 12 24.27 17.25 -29.33
N LEU A 13 25.45 16.98 -29.90
CA LEU A 13 25.83 15.64 -30.35
C LEU A 13 25.90 14.62 -29.19
N ASN A 14 26.43 15.02 -28.03
CA ASN A 14 26.61 14.15 -26.86
C ASN A 14 25.27 13.65 -26.30
N GLU A 15 24.27 14.53 -26.20
CA GLU A 15 22.94 14.21 -25.67
C GLU A 15 22.15 13.24 -26.56
N LEU A 16 22.46 13.15 -27.85
CA LEU A 16 21.71 12.32 -28.80
C LEU A 16 21.99 10.82 -28.67
N ASN A 17 20.96 10.05 -28.32
CA ASN A 17 20.94 8.57 -28.29
C ASN A 17 21.43 7.94 -29.61
N ASN A 18 21.17 8.61 -30.74
CA ASN A 18 21.64 8.21 -32.06
C ASN A 18 21.82 9.47 -32.94
N PRO A 19 23.04 10.02 -33.09
CA PRO A 19 23.26 11.27 -33.84
C PRO A 19 23.09 11.14 -35.36
N SER A 20 22.77 9.95 -35.90
CA SER A 20 22.66 9.69 -37.35
C SER A 20 21.74 10.67 -38.08
N SER A 21 20.58 11.01 -37.51
CA SER A 21 19.64 11.96 -38.12
C SER A 21 20.16 13.40 -38.08
N PHE A 22 20.72 13.84 -36.95
CA PHE A 22 21.34 15.16 -36.79
C PHE A 22 22.52 15.39 -37.76
N VAL A 23 23.27 14.33 -38.03
CA VAL A 23 24.37 14.26 -39.01
C VAL A 23 23.87 14.37 -40.46
N GLN A 24 22.61 14.01 -40.74
CA GLN A 24 22.01 14.08 -42.08
C GLN A 24 21.31 15.43 -42.37
N VAL A 25 20.90 16.18 -41.34
CA VAL A 25 20.18 17.46 -41.47
C VAL A 25 21.00 18.56 -42.15
N SER A 26 22.33 18.55 -42.05
CA SER A 26 23.19 19.60 -42.63
C SER A 26 24.56 19.06 -43.02
N ARG A 27 25.10 19.57 -44.13
CA ARG A 27 26.48 19.26 -44.56
C ARG A 27 27.52 19.64 -43.50
N ARG A 28 27.33 20.77 -42.79
CA ARG A 28 28.21 21.16 -41.67
C ARG A 28 28.19 20.11 -40.56
N ASN A 29 27.01 19.62 -40.17
CA ASN A 29 26.88 18.58 -39.14
C ASN A 29 27.54 17.27 -39.61
N HIS A 30 27.42 16.95 -40.90
CA HIS A 30 28.08 15.80 -41.49
C HIS A 30 29.61 15.91 -41.42
N GLU A 31 30.18 17.02 -41.89
CA GLU A 31 31.62 17.31 -41.88
C GLU A 31 32.17 17.33 -40.44
N PHE A 32 31.51 18.04 -39.53
CA PHE A 32 31.82 18.05 -38.09
C PHE A 32 31.88 16.63 -37.49
N SER A 33 30.89 15.78 -37.81
CA SER A 33 30.86 14.38 -37.35
C SER A 33 31.87 13.44 -38.03
N GLN A 34 32.66 13.91 -39.01
CA GLN A 34 33.78 13.14 -39.54
C GLN A 34 35.06 13.27 -38.70
N ASP A 35 35.18 14.31 -37.86
CA ASP A 35 36.38 14.52 -37.04
C ASP A 35 36.57 13.37 -36.01
N PRO A 36 37.74 12.71 -35.99
CA PRO A 36 38.09 11.73 -34.98
C PRO A 36 37.96 12.22 -33.53
N TYR A 37 38.23 13.50 -33.27
CA TYR A 37 38.12 14.11 -31.95
C TYR A 37 36.66 14.20 -31.50
N VAL A 38 35.79 14.76 -32.36
CA VAL A 38 34.33 14.86 -32.12
C VAL A 38 33.71 13.48 -31.82
N ARG A 39 34.17 12.44 -32.53
CA ARG A 39 33.76 11.04 -32.31
C ARG A 39 34.25 10.49 -30.98
N ALA A 40 35.51 10.70 -30.63
CA ALA A 40 36.07 10.24 -29.36
C ALA A 40 35.37 10.93 -28.17
N THR A 41 35.20 12.26 -28.25
CA THR A 41 34.48 13.07 -27.25
C THR A 41 33.04 12.60 -27.07
N TYR A 42 32.32 12.29 -28.15
CA TYR A 42 30.96 11.73 -28.08
C TYR A 42 30.91 10.45 -27.23
N PHE A 43 31.78 9.46 -27.48
CA PHE A 43 31.77 8.23 -26.69
C PHE A 43 32.18 8.44 -25.23
N LEU A 44 33.13 9.33 -24.97
CA LEU A 44 33.61 9.65 -23.62
C LEU A 44 32.59 10.40 -22.78
N ALA A 45 31.98 11.46 -23.33
CA ALA A 45 30.96 12.24 -22.63
C ALA A 45 29.69 11.41 -22.37
N ARG A 46 29.28 10.61 -23.35
CA ARG A 46 28.00 9.88 -23.30
C ARG A 46 28.03 8.59 -22.47
N TYR A 47 29.14 7.86 -22.46
CA TYR A 47 29.24 6.54 -21.84
C TYR A 47 30.28 6.45 -20.71
N GLY A 48 30.95 7.56 -20.41
CA GLY A 48 32.02 7.62 -19.42
C GLY A 48 33.28 6.86 -19.84
N ARG A 49 34.37 7.08 -19.09
CA ARG A 49 35.70 6.51 -19.40
C ARG A 49 35.71 4.98 -19.52
N ILE A 50 34.93 4.28 -18.68
CA ILE A 50 34.89 2.81 -18.62
C ILE A 50 34.23 2.21 -19.88
N GLN A 51 33.06 2.68 -20.28
CA GLN A 51 32.30 2.04 -21.37
C GLN A 51 32.58 2.65 -22.75
N ALA A 52 33.24 3.81 -22.86
CA ALA A 52 33.47 4.51 -24.12
C ALA A 52 34.06 3.59 -25.23
N LEU A 53 35.10 2.81 -24.91
CA LEU A 53 35.71 1.87 -25.88
C LEU A 53 34.78 0.70 -26.23
N TYR A 54 34.01 0.16 -25.29
CA TYR A 54 33.01 -0.86 -25.57
C TYR A 54 31.94 -0.36 -26.57
N TRP A 55 31.42 0.85 -26.37
CA TRP A 55 30.41 1.42 -27.29
C TRP A 55 31.00 1.85 -28.64
N ALA A 56 32.24 2.36 -28.66
CA ALA A 56 32.96 2.70 -29.89
C ALA A 56 33.24 1.46 -30.76
N LEU A 57 33.72 0.36 -30.14
CA LEU A 57 33.90 -0.94 -30.80
C LEU A 57 32.59 -1.51 -31.35
N GLY A 58 31.45 -1.20 -30.71
CA GLY A 58 30.11 -1.55 -31.20
C GLY A 58 29.61 -0.74 -32.39
N ARG A 59 30.32 0.33 -32.76
CA ARG A 59 30.01 1.24 -33.88
C ARG A 59 31.16 1.30 -34.87
N GLY A 60 31.79 0.16 -35.17
CA GLY A 60 33.08 0.07 -35.87
C GLY A 60 33.21 0.77 -37.23
N LYS A 61 32.11 1.12 -37.90
CA LYS A 61 32.12 2.02 -39.09
C LYS A 61 32.58 3.46 -38.79
N LEU A 62 32.45 3.91 -37.54
CA LEU A 62 32.88 5.23 -37.08
C LEU A 62 34.34 5.21 -36.56
N LEU A 63 34.87 4.03 -36.28
CA LEU A 63 36.17 3.80 -35.65
C LEU A 63 37.29 3.81 -36.69
N ASN A 64 38.36 4.51 -36.38
CA ASN A 64 39.64 4.44 -37.09
C ASN A 64 40.78 4.55 -36.06
N GLU A 65 42.02 4.41 -36.53
CA GLU A 65 43.23 4.42 -35.70
C GLU A 65 43.30 5.69 -34.82
N ARG A 66 43.08 6.87 -35.40
CA ARG A 66 43.06 8.14 -34.67
C ARG A 66 41.93 8.23 -33.62
N VAL A 67 40.75 7.66 -33.89
CA VAL A 67 39.67 7.62 -32.87
C VAL A 67 40.08 6.75 -31.68
N ILE A 68 40.78 5.62 -31.92
CA ILE A 68 41.30 4.77 -30.84
C ILE A 68 42.36 5.52 -30.03
N ASP A 69 43.30 6.18 -30.70
CA ASP A 69 44.36 6.96 -30.05
C ASP A 69 43.79 8.10 -29.21
N ILE A 70 42.85 8.89 -29.75
CA ILE A 70 42.24 10.02 -29.02
C ILE A 70 41.41 9.51 -27.83
N LEU A 71 40.66 8.42 -27.99
CA LEU A 71 39.93 7.80 -26.88
C LEU A 71 40.87 7.43 -25.73
N LEU A 72 41.96 6.71 -26.03
CA LEU A 72 42.93 6.27 -25.02
C LEU A 72 43.68 7.46 -24.37
N ASN A 73 44.16 8.40 -25.19
CA ASN A 73 44.88 9.59 -24.70
C ASN A 73 43.98 10.53 -23.89
N SER A 74 42.66 10.49 -24.12
CA SER A 74 41.64 11.21 -23.32
C SER A 74 41.09 10.39 -22.14
N GLY A 75 41.72 9.25 -21.82
CA GLY A 75 41.45 8.45 -20.63
C GLY A 75 40.30 7.45 -20.75
N ALA A 76 39.95 6.98 -21.96
CA ALA A 76 39.08 5.82 -22.11
C ALA A 76 39.79 4.55 -21.61
N HIS A 77 39.09 3.74 -20.82
CA HIS A 77 39.69 2.61 -20.11
C HIS A 77 39.80 1.36 -20.99
N LEU A 78 41.02 0.81 -21.10
CA LEU A 78 41.31 -0.40 -21.90
C LEU A 78 41.85 -1.51 -20.99
N SER A 79 40.96 -2.30 -20.39
CA SER A 79 41.34 -3.50 -19.62
C SER A 79 41.78 -4.63 -20.54
N ARG A 80 42.69 -5.52 -20.07
CA ARG A 80 43.02 -6.75 -20.83
C ARG A 80 41.79 -7.62 -21.05
N TYR A 81 40.87 -7.65 -20.08
CA TYR A 81 39.59 -8.34 -20.17
C TYR A 81 38.73 -7.88 -21.37
N LEU A 82 38.61 -6.55 -21.59
CA LEU A 82 37.90 -6.00 -22.75
C LEU A 82 38.53 -6.50 -24.07
N VAL A 83 39.85 -6.60 -24.13
CA VAL A 83 40.58 -7.10 -25.31
C VAL A 83 40.35 -8.59 -25.53
N GLN A 84 40.40 -9.42 -24.48
CA GLN A 84 40.09 -10.85 -24.53
C GLN A 84 38.67 -11.08 -25.07
N CYS A 85 37.67 -10.38 -24.52
CA CYS A 85 36.29 -10.42 -25.02
C CYS A 85 36.18 -9.93 -26.48
N ALA A 86 36.88 -8.86 -26.85
CA ALA A 86 36.92 -8.37 -28.23
C ALA A 86 37.49 -9.43 -29.20
N MET A 87 38.62 -10.05 -28.87
CA MET A 87 39.24 -11.13 -29.66
C MET A 87 38.29 -12.33 -29.80
N HIS A 88 37.68 -12.79 -28.70
CA HIS A 88 36.74 -13.91 -28.69
C HIS A 88 35.45 -13.63 -29.47
N HIS A 89 34.95 -12.40 -29.45
CA HIS A 89 33.77 -12.02 -30.23
C HIS A 89 34.09 -11.84 -31.73
N TYR A 90 35.21 -11.18 -32.06
CA TYR A 90 35.63 -10.94 -33.44
C TYR A 90 35.88 -12.27 -34.17
N PHE A 91 36.80 -13.10 -33.66
CA PHE A 91 37.24 -14.32 -34.35
C PHE A 91 36.36 -15.56 -34.11
N ARG A 92 35.69 -15.69 -32.95
CA ARG A 92 35.06 -16.98 -32.55
C ARG A 92 33.57 -16.93 -32.21
N THR A 93 32.96 -15.76 -32.06
CA THR A 93 31.55 -15.60 -31.59
C THR A 93 31.34 -15.96 -30.11
N GLN A 94 32.40 -16.00 -29.29
CA GLN A 94 32.39 -16.65 -27.98
C GLN A 94 32.28 -15.68 -26.78
N VAL A 95 31.30 -14.77 -26.79
CA VAL A 95 30.96 -13.93 -25.63
C VAL A 95 29.44 -14.00 -25.37
N PRO A 96 28.96 -14.86 -24.45
CA PRO A 96 27.52 -15.21 -24.35
C PRO A 96 26.55 -14.05 -24.09
N PHE A 97 27.01 -12.97 -23.45
CA PHE A 97 26.20 -11.80 -23.14
C PHE A 97 26.13 -10.77 -24.28
N ILE A 98 27.06 -10.83 -25.24
CA ILE A 98 27.10 -9.92 -26.41
C ILE A 98 26.40 -10.58 -27.58
N LYS A 99 25.07 -10.36 -27.68
CA LYS A 99 24.21 -10.90 -28.75
C LYS A 99 24.20 -10.06 -30.04
N THR A 100 24.92 -8.93 -30.07
CA THR A 100 24.93 -7.98 -31.21
C THR A 100 26.12 -8.23 -32.13
N ARG A 101 26.19 -7.55 -33.28
CA ARG A 101 27.37 -7.66 -34.16
C ARG A 101 28.64 -6.97 -33.62
N TRP A 102 28.55 -6.20 -32.51
CA TRP A 102 29.63 -5.52 -31.78
C TRP A 102 30.92 -5.24 -32.61
N VAL A 103 32.07 -5.77 -32.18
CA VAL A 103 33.39 -5.61 -32.86
C VAL A 103 33.44 -6.09 -34.32
N ARG A 104 32.49 -6.91 -34.79
CA ARG A 104 32.47 -7.41 -36.18
C ARG A 104 32.11 -6.34 -37.21
N THR A 105 31.83 -5.13 -36.74
CA THR A 105 31.63 -3.93 -37.57
C THR A 105 32.90 -3.10 -37.74
N VAL A 106 33.99 -3.45 -37.03
CA VAL A 106 35.31 -2.80 -37.13
C VAL A 106 36.09 -3.36 -38.33
N PRO A 107 36.67 -2.53 -39.21
CA PRO A 107 37.55 -3.00 -40.29
C PRO A 107 38.79 -3.73 -39.75
N PHE A 108 39.22 -4.81 -40.42
CA PHE A 108 40.34 -5.61 -39.95
C PHE A 108 41.65 -4.84 -39.68
N PRO A 109 42.08 -3.84 -40.50
CA PRO A 109 43.27 -3.05 -40.17
C PRO A 109 43.13 -2.27 -38.85
N VAL A 110 41.96 -1.65 -38.62
CA VAL A 110 41.65 -0.90 -37.39
C VAL A 110 41.59 -1.85 -36.18
N PHE A 111 41.09 -3.07 -36.36
CA PHE A 111 41.09 -4.09 -35.31
C PHE A 111 42.50 -4.63 -35.01
N ALA A 112 43.33 -4.85 -36.04
CA ALA A 112 44.73 -5.22 -35.86
C ALA A 112 45.53 -4.11 -35.16
N TYR A 113 45.26 -2.84 -35.48
CA TYR A 113 45.84 -1.69 -34.79
C TYR A 113 45.48 -1.68 -33.29
N PHE A 114 44.20 -1.84 -32.96
CA PHE A 114 43.71 -2.00 -31.58
C PHE A 114 44.42 -3.13 -30.82
N LEU A 115 44.59 -4.31 -31.44
CA LEU A 115 45.33 -5.42 -30.83
C LEU A 115 46.83 -5.11 -30.67
N SER A 116 47.43 -4.34 -31.59
CA SER A 116 48.85 -3.93 -31.48
C SER A 116 49.10 -2.99 -30.30
N ILE A 117 48.14 -2.11 -29.97
CA ILE A 117 48.18 -1.27 -28.77
C ILE A 117 48.05 -2.15 -27.52
N ALA A 118 47.07 -3.05 -27.49
CA ALA A 118 46.85 -3.93 -26.35
C ALA A 118 48.06 -4.83 -26.06
N ALA A 119 48.70 -5.39 -27.09
CA ALA A 119 49.93 -6.17 -26.95
C ALA A 119 51.12 -5.33 -26.46
N ARG A 120 51.20 -4.04 -26.85
CA ARG A 120 52.20 -3.09 -26.32
C ARG A 120 51.98 -2.75 -24.85
N MET A 121 50.72 -2.72 -24.38
CA MET A 121 50.36 -2.44 -22.99
C MET A 121 50.50 -3.65 -22.06
N TYR A 122 50.12 -4.85 -22.53
CA TYR A 122 49.96 -6.02 -21.67
C TYR A 122 50.84 -7.23 -22.03
N GLY A 123 51.62 -7.15 -23.11
CA GLY A 123 52.44 -8.25 -23.60
C GLY A 123 51.57 -9.34 -24.24
N GLU A 124 51.76 -10.59 -23.81
CA GLU A 124 50.94 -11.70 -24.27
C GLU A 124 49.52 -11.63 -23.67
N ILE A 125 48.52 -11.75 -24.54
CA ILE A 125 47.10 -11.73 -24.17
C ILE A 125 46.54 -13.15 -24.35
N PRO A 126 46.17 -13.86 -23.27
CA PRO A 126 45.63 -15.21 -23.35
C PRO A 126 44.42 -15.27 -24.28
N ALA A 127 44.54 -16.08 -25.34
CA ALA A 127 43.55 -16.23 -26.40
C ALA A 127 42.81 -17.57 -26.34
N ALA A 128 42.84 -18.26 -25.19
CA ALA A 128 42.13 -19.51 -24.96
C ALA A 128 40.74 -19.27 -24.33
N LYS A 129 39.81 -20.21 -24.55
CA LYS A 129 38.41 -20.06 -24.14
C LYS A 129 38.25 -20.41 -22.65
N GLY A 130 37.92 -19.42 -21.83
CA GLY A 130 37.75 -19.59 -20.37
C GLY A 130 39.03 -19.31 -19.56
N GLU A 131 40.08 -18.80 -20.22
CA GLU A 131 41.29 -18.24 -19.59
C GLU A 131 41.26 -16.70 -19.60
N ASP A 132 40.06 -16.12 -19.75
CA ASP A 132 39.85 -14.68 -19.62
C ASP A 132 39.90 -14.22 -18.16
N ASP A 133 40.24 -12.95 -17.94
CA ASP A 133 40.43 -12.39 -16.60
C ASP A 133 39.13 -12.43 -15.75
N GLY A 134 37.96 -12.35 -16.39
CA GLY A 134 36.67 -12.54 -15.75
C GLY A 134 36.45 -13.96 -15.23
N ALA A 135 36.95 -14.98 -15.94
CA ALA A 135 36.90 -16.37 -15.49
C ALA A 135 37.77 -16.62 -14.23
N ILE A 136 38.91 -15.93 -14.09
CA ILE A 136 39.76 -16.00 -12.87
C ILE A 136 38.98 -15.45 -11.66
N LEU A 137 38.35 -14.29 -11.81
CA LEU A 137 37.55 -13.68 -10.73
C LEU A 137 36.27 -14.49 -10.44
N THR A 138 35.64 -15.05 -11.46
CA THR A 138 34.51 -16.01 -11.33
C THR A 138 34.93 -17.29 -10.59
N LEU A 139 36.18 -17.74 -10.73
CA LEU A 139 36.71 -18.90 -10.01
C LEU A 139 36.92 -18.56 -8.53
N LEU A 140 37.51 -17.41 -8.21
CA LEU A 140 37.64 -16.92 -6.83
C LEU A 140 36.27 -16.83 -6.14
N LEU A 141 35.26 -16.30 -6.83
CA LEU A 141 33.88 -16.22 -6.35
C LEU A 141 33.28 -17.59 -6.01
N LYS A 142 33.50 -18.59 -6.87
CA LYS A 142 33.08 -19.99 -6.60
C LYS A 142 33.85 -20.63 -5.45
N GLN A 143 35.08 -20.20 -5.20
CA GLN A 143 35.97 -20.74 -4.17
C GLN A 143 35.94 -19.97 -2.84
N SER A 144 35.20 -18.85 -2.77
CA SER A 144 34.95 -18.05 -1.57
C SER A 144 34.50 -18.86 -0.34
N ARG A 145 33.73 -19.94 -0.60
CA ARG A 145 33.19 -20.87 0.39
C ARG A 145 34.24 -21.78 1.05
N PHE A 146 35.48 -21.75 0.58
CA PHE A 146 36.60 -22.47 1.19
C PHE A 146 37.56 -21.48 1.89
N PRO A 147 38.28 -21.91 2.94
CA PRO A 147 39.36 -21.12 3.54
C PRO A 147 40.39 -20.70 2.48
N SER A 148 41.02 -19.56 2.70
CA SER A 148 41.98 -18.92 1.77
C SER A 148 43.06 -19.88 1.26
N GLU A 149 43.57 -20.75 2.13
CA GLU A 149 44.58 -21.79 1.87
C GLU A 149 44.19 -22.79 0.77
N TYR A 150 42.89 -23.05 0.59
CA TYR A 150 42.36 -24.02 -0.39
C TYR A 150 41.84 -23.35 -1.68
N ARG A 151 41.95 -22.03 -1.83
CA ARG A 151 41.54 -21.30 -3.04
C ARG A 151 42.61 -21.47 -4.12
N ALA A 152 42.21 -21.90 -5.32
CA ALA A 152 43.15 -22.14 -6.43
C ALA A 152 43.63 -20.83 -7.08
N ALA A 153 42.79 -19.79 -7.08
CA ALA A 153 43.18 -18.44 -7.47
C ALA A 153 44.05 -17.81 -6.36
N LYS A 154 45.36 -17.73 -6.59
CA LYS A 154 46.32 -17.14 -5.64
C LYS A 154 46.21 -15.62 -5.60
N TRP A 155 46.41 -15.01 -4.43
CA TRP A 155 46.35 -13.55 -4.20
C TRP A 155 47.10 -12.74 -5.28
N GLU A 156 48.38 -13.02 -5.52
CA GLU A 156 49.16 -12.25 -6.51
C GLU A 156 48.60 -12.36 -7.95
N GLN A 157 47.97 -13.49 -8.32
CA GLN A 157 47.32 -13.63 -9.64
C GLN A 157 46.07 -12.75 -9.75
N VAL A 158 45.27 -12.68 -8.69
CA VAL A 158 44.05 -11.85 -8.61
C VAL A 158 44.44 -10.36 -8.58
N LYS A 159 45.49 -10.02 -7.85
CA LYS A 159 46.07 -8.67 -7.81
C LYS A 159 46.61 -8.25 -9.18
N ASP A 160 47.39 -9.09 -9.88
CA ASP A 160 47.91 -8.79 -11.23
C ASP A 160 46.75 -8.48 -12.21
N VAL A 161 45.64 -9.22 -12.12
CA VAL A 161 44.42 -8.96 -12.92
C VAL A 161 43.86 -7.54 -12.71
N VAL A 162 43.71 -7.08 -11.47
CA VAL A 162 43.14 -5.75 -11.20
C VAL A 162 44.18 -4.64 -11.35
N GLU A 163 45.36 -4.77 -10.74
CA GLU A 163 46.40 -3.73 -10.69
C GLU A 163 47.09 -3.53 -12.05
N LYS A 164 47.59 -4.61 -12.66
CA LYS A 164 48.50 -4.57 -13.81
C LYS A 164 47.77 -4.70 -15.14
N TYR A 165 46.82 -5.63 -15.24
CA TYR A 165 45.99 -5.83 -16.44
C TYR A 165 44.70 -4.97 -16.46
N LYS A 166 44.58 -4.07 -15.45
CA LYS A 166 43.58 -3.01 -15.35
C LYS A 166 42.14 -3.53 -15.42
N PHE A 167 41.86 -4.68 -14.78
CA PHE A 167 40.51 -5.24 -14.79
C PHE A 167 39.46 -4.27 -14.24
N ILE A 168 38.43 -4.04 -15.05
CA ILE A 168 37.14 -3.52 -14.64
C ILE A 168 36.08 -4.09 -15.60
N PRO A 169 34.85 -4.37 -15.12
CA PRO A 169 33.74 -4.73 -16.00
C PRO A 169 33.35 -3.53 -16.90
N PHE A 170 33.02 -3.77 -18.17
CA PHE A 170 33.01 -2.72 -19.20
C PHE A 170 31.64 -2.43 -19.85
N SER A 171 30.57 -3.07 -19.39
CA SER A 171 29.21 -2.92 -19.92
C SER A 171 28.18 -3.48 -18.94
N ASP A 172 27.04 -2.84 -18.71
CA ASP A 172 25.93 -3.37 -17.88
C ASP A 172 25.18 -4.60 -18.47
N ARG A 173 25.76 -5.26 -19.49
CA ARG A 173 25.43 -6.63 -19.91
C ARG A 173 26.46 -7.69 -19.49
N ASP A 174 27.64 -7.26 -19.04
CA ASP A 174 28.73 -8.08 -18.53
C ASP A 174 28.34 -8.69 -17.17
N PRO A 175 28.37 -10.03 -17.01
CA PRO A 175 28.15 -10.69 -15.72
C PRO A 175 29.07 -10.15 -14.61
N MET A 176 30.28 -9.69 -14.96
CA MET A 176 31.23 -9.15 -14.00
C MET A 176 30.79 -7.81 -13.41
N MET A 177 29.87 -7.03 -14.01
CA MET A 177 29.34 -5.81 -13.37
C MET A 177 28.66 -6.11 -12.02
N ALA A 178 27.89 -7.20 -11.94
CA ALA A 178 27.23 -7.61 -10.71
C ALA A 178 28.15 -8.42 -9.78
N GLN A 179 29.16 -9.09 -10.34
CA GLN A 179 30.05 -9.99 -9.61
C GLN A 179 31.34 -9.34 -9.09
N PHE A 180 31.83 -8.25 -9.70
CA PHE A 180 33.05 -7.59 -9.25
C PHE A 180 32.95 -6.98 -7.84
N PRO A 181 31.84 -6.36 -7.40
CA PRO A 181 31.67 -5.99 -5.99
C PRO A 181 31.81 -7.17 -5.02
N LEU A 182 31.37 -8.38 -5.41
CA LEU A 182 31.56 -9.59 -4.60
C LEU A 182 33.03 -10.00 -4.49
N VAL A 183 33.84 -9.76 -5.53
CA VAL A 183 35.30 -9.97 -5.49
C VAL A 183 35.92 -9.08 -4.42
N LEU A 184 35.53 -7.81 -4.37
CA LEU A 184 35.99 -6.84 -3.36
C LEU A 184 35.50 -7.21 -1.94
N ALA A 185 34.36 -7.88 -1.80
CA ALA A 185 33.86 -8.40 -0.51
C ALA A 185 34.63 -9.63 0.01
N ILE A 186 35.24 -10.42 -0.90
CA ILE A 186 36.08 -11.58 -0.56
C ILE A 186 37.53 -11.15 -0.30
N GLU A 187 37.98 -10.09 -0.96
CA GLU A 187 39.36 -9.61 -0.92
C GLU A 187 39.40 -8.07 -0.95
N PRO A 188 39.23 -7.42 0.23
CA PRO A 188 39.23 -5.96 0.40
C PRO A 188 40.40 -5.23 -0.26
N ARG A 189 41.58 -5.85 -0.27
CA ARG A 189 42.85 -5.26 -0.73
C ARG A 189 42.87 -4.94 -2.23
N LEU A 190 41.86 -5.36 -2.98
CA LEU A 190 41.67 -5.00 -4.39
C LEU A 190 41.01 -3.63 -4.60
N LEU A 191 40.34 -3.07 -3.58
CA LEU A 191 39.57 -1.83 -3.70
C LEU A 191 40.38 -0.61 -4.17
N PRO A 192 41.62 -0.35 -3.71
CA PRO A 192 42.43 0.76 -4.23
C PRO A 192 42.73 0.61 -5.73
N PHE A 193 43.07 -0.60 -6.18
CA PHE A 193 43.34 -0.88 -7.58
C PHE A 193 42.06 -0.78 -8.44
N ALA A 194 40.91 -1.19 -7.90
CA ALA A 194 39.62 -0.99 -8.54
C ALA A 194 39.28 0.50 -8.70
N ARG A 195 39.44 1.33 -7.66
CA ARG A 195 39.24 2.79 -7.73
C ARG A 195 40.18 3.45 -8.73
N LEU A 196 41.45 3.02 -8.81
CA LEU A 196 42.40 3.47 -9.84
C LEU A 196 42.00 3.07 -11.27
N ASN A 197 41.23 2.00 -11.45
CA ASN A 197 40.63 1.61 -12.73
C ASN A 197 39.29 2.33 -13.01
N GLY A 198 38.87 3.26 -12.14
CA GLY A 198 37.64 4.04 -12.27
C GLY A 198 36.40 3.45 -11.59
N PHE A 199 36.53 2.35 -10.83
CA PHE A 199 35.40 1.81 -10.07
C PHE A 199 34.97 2.81 -8.98
N ASN A 200 33.68 3.14 -8.95
CA ASN A 200 33.08 3.96 -7.90
C ASN A 200 32.13 3.09 -7.06
N MET A 201 32.17 3.25 -5.74
CA MET A 201 31.34 2.48 -4.82
C MET A 201 30.12 3.33 -4.41
N ASP A 202 28.92 2.94 -4.82
CA ASP A 202 27.69 3.56 -4.33
C ASP A 202 27.21 2.93 -3.01
N ARG A 203 26.29 3.63 -2.33
CA ARG A 203 25.62 3.22 -1.08
C ARG A 203 25.04 1.80 -1.13
N LYS A 204 24.51 1.38 -2.29
CA LYS A 204 23.91 0.06 -2.47
C LYS A 204 25.01 -1.00 -2.59
N TYR A 205 26.07 -0.76 -3.35
CA TYR A 205 27.21 -1.67 -3.43
C TYR A 205 27.93 -1.80 -2.09
N ARG A 206 28.10 -0.71 -1.32
CA ARG A 206 28.62 -0.75 0.07
C ARG A 206 27.82 -1.72 0.94
N ASN A 207 26.49 -1.55 1.00
CA ASN A 207 25.63 -2.43 1.79
C ASN A 207 25.67 -3.89 1.27
N PHE A 208 25.68 -4.11 -0.04
CA PHE A 208 25.77 -5.46 -0.64
C PHE A 208 27.10 -6.17 -0.32
N VAL A 209 28.23 -5.44 -0.34
CA VAL A 209 29.55 -5.95 0.07
C VAL A 209 29.52 -6.42 1.51
N PHE A 210 29.03 -5.60 2.44
CA PHE A 210 28.93 -6.00 3.84
C PHE A 210 27.93 -7.14 4.06
N ARG A 211 26.77 -7.14 3.40
CA ARG A 211 25.82 -8.26 3.46
C ARG A 211 26.50 -9.60 3.16
N ARG A 212 27.31 -9.62 2.09
CA ARG A 212 28.03 -10.82 1.63
C ARG A 212 29.20 -11.21 2.52
N MET A 213 29.86 -10.24 3.14
CA MET A 213 30.90 -10.51 4.14
C MET A 213 30.33 -11.23 5.38
N PHE A 214 29.12 -10.87 5.80
CA PHE A 214 28.43 -11.51 6.94
C PHE A 214 27.57 -12.72 6.54
N GLU A 215 27.50 -13.09 5.25
CA GLU A 215 26.71 -14.24 4.77
C GLU A 215 27.12 -15.55 5.45
N LYS A 216 26.14 -16.34 5.86
CA LYS A 216 26.38 -17.65 6.49
C LYS A 216 27.08 -18.61 5.53
N PRO A 217 28.29 -19.13 5.85
CA PRO A 217 29.00 -20.03 4.95
C PRO A 217 28.31 -21.41 4.87
N ALA A 218 28.48 -22.09 3.74
CA ALA A 218 27.93 -23.43 3.51
C ALA A 218 28.62 -24.53 4.35
N ILE A 219 29.83 -24.26 4.85
CA ILE A 219 30.58 -25.06 5.81
C ILE A 219 30.97 -24.11 6.94
N MET A 220 30.64 -24.46 8.18
CA MET A 220 31.01 -23.67 9.37
C MET A 220 32.47 -23.96 9.75
N PHE A 221 33.20 -22.93 10.19
CA PHE A 221 34.54 -23.03 10.75
C PHE A 221 34.76 -21.91 11.78
N ASP A 222 35.54 -22.20 12.82
CA ASP A 222 35.50 -21.44 14.07
C ASP A 222 36.05 -20.01 13.94
N SER A 223 37.08 -19.81 13.11
CA SER A 223 37.71 -18.50 12.87
C SER A 223 36.89 -17.54 11.99
N ARG A 224 35.68 -17.92 11.55
CA ARG A 224 34.86 -17.07 10.65
C ARG A 224 34.52 -15.71 11.24
N ALA A 225 34.29 -15.63 12.55
CA ALA A 225 34.01 -14.34 13.21
C ALA A 225 35.21 -13.39 13.15
N GLU A 226 36.44 -13.92 13.13
CA GLU A 226 37.68 -13.14 13.07
C GLU A 226 38.01 -12.71 11.64
N GLU A 227 37.81 -13.59 10.66
CA GLU A 227 37.90 -13.26 9.23
C GLU A 227 36.95 -12.08 8.87
N ILE A 228 35.73 -12.06 9.43
CA ILE A 228 34.79 -10.94 9.22
C ILE A 228 35.33 -9.65 9.86
N VAL A 229 35.79 -9.69 11.11
CA VAL A 229 36.30 -8.51 11.83
C VAL A 229 37.54 -7.92 11.15
N GLU A 230 38.45 -8.75 10.66
CA GLU A 230 39.65 -8.31 9.92
C GLU A 230 39.27 -7.68 8.57
N ASN A 231 38.40 -8.32 7.78
CA ASN A 231 37.98 -7.80 6.48
C ASN A 231 37.18 -6.48 6.59
N VAL A 232 36.33 -6.32 7.63
CA VAL A 232 35.65 -5.03 7.88
C VAL A 232 36.67 -3.93 8.21
N ARG A 233 37.65 -4.22 9.07
CA ARG A 233 38.71 -3.26 9.43
C ARG A 233 39.54 -2.86 8.22
N GLU A 234 39.95 -3.81 7.39
CA GLU A 234 40.76 -3.53 6.21
C GLU A 234 39.97 -2.72 5.17
N LEU A 235 38.67 -3.00 4.95
CA LEU A 235 37.81 -2.15 4.12
C LEU A 235 37.76 -0.71 4.64
N SER A 236 37.38 -0.50 5.92
CA SER A 236 37.27 0.85 6.51
C SER A 236 38.62 1.60 6.57
N ARG A 237 39.75 0.88 6.59
CA ARG A 237 41.11 1.46 6.55
C ARG A 237 41.55 1.83 5.15
N LEU A 238 41.14 1.06 4.14
CA LEU A 238 41.45 1.33 2.73
C LEU A 238 40.53 2.41 2.14
N ASP A 239 39.32 2.56 2.66
CA ASP A 239 38.31 3.46 2.13
C ASP A 239 37.36 3.96 3.25
N PRO A 240 37.40 5.25 3.63
CA PRO A 240 36.52 5.79 4.68
C PRO A 240 35.03 5.60 4.40
N ASP A 241 34.62 5.56 3.12
CA ASP A 241 33.22 5.38 2.71
C ASP A 241 32.74 3.93 2.92
N MET A 242 33.65 2.98 3.12
CA MET A 242 33.36 1.57 3.37
C MET A 242 33.18 1.29 4.87
N PHE A 243 32.09 1.78 5.44
CA PHE A 243 31.64 1.43 6.79
C PHE A 243 30.37 0.56 6.78
N LEU A 244 30.25 -0.31 7.79
CA LEU A 244 29.02 -1.07 8.03
C LEU A 244 27.89 -0.10 8.41
N SER A 245 26.70 -0.27 7.83
CA SER A 245 25.52 0.59 8.11
C SER A 245 24.57 -0.04 9.14
N ARG A 246 23.75 0.80 9.81
CA ARG A 246 22.66 0.37 10.71
C ARG A 246 21.68 -0.56 10.01
N THR A 247 21.48 -0.37 8.71
CA THR A 247 20.67 -1.26 7.86
C THR A 247 21.22 -2.69 7.85
N VAL A 248 22.50 -2.87 7.52
CA VAL A 248 23.10 -4.21 7.46
C VAL A 248 23.30 -4.79 8.87
N ALA A 249 23.60 -3.96 9.88
CA ALA A 249 23.64 -4.41 11.27
C ALA A 249 22.29 -4.93 11.78
N ALA A 250 21.17 -4.25 11.45
CA ALA A 250 19.83 -4.74 11.76
C ALA A 250 19.53 -6.07 11.04
N GLU A 251 19.91 -6.21 9.77
CA GLU A 251 19.78 -7.44 8.99
C GLU A 251 20.56 -8.62 9.61
N ILE A 252 21.76 -8.37 10.16
CA ILE A 252 22.57 -9.34 10.91
C ILE A 252 21.93 -9.68 12.26
N CYS A 253 21.43 -8.68 13.00
CA CYS A 253 20.70 -8.89 14.25
C CYS A 253 19.47 -9.77 14.05
N MET A 254 18.76 -9.63 12.93
CA MET A 254 17.63 -10.50 12.55
C MET A 254 18.01 -11.97 12.24
N GLU A 255 19.32 -12.28 12.20
CA GLU A 255 19.87 -13.63 12.12
C GLU A 255 20.71 -14.04 13.35
N ALA A 256 20.66 -13.30 14.47
CA ALA A 256 21.52 -13.54 15.64
C ALA A 256 21.55 -15.01 16.14
N LYS A 257 20.41 -15.73 16.05
CA LYS A 257 20.29 -17.15 16.44
C LYS A 257 20.58 -18.15 15.31
N THR A 258 20.61 -17.71 14.05
CA THR A 258 20.83 -18.58 12.87
C THR A 258 22.20 -18.42 12.23
N ASN A 259 22.87 -17.29 12.47
CA ASN A 259 24.17 -16.90 11.92
C ASN A 259 25.08 -16.32 13.03
N GLU A 260 25.27 -17.11 14.09
CA GLU A 260 25.99 -16.73 15.31
C GLU A 260 27.42 -16.16 15.08
N PRO A 261 28.25 -16.64 14.13
CA PRO A 261 29.56 -16.02 13.87
C PRO A 261 29.47 -14.60 13.32
N ALA A 262 28.47 -14.32 12.48
CA ALA A 262 28.23 -12.98 11.91
C ALA A 262 27.77 -12.00 13.01
N TYR A 263 26.89 -12.44 13.90
CA TYR A 263 26.46 -11.65 15.06
C TYR A 263 27.57 -11.47 16.10
N THR A 264 28.42 -12.49 16.31
CA THR A 264 29.61 -12.41 17.18
C THR A 264 30.63 -11.43 16.64
N ALA A 265 30.89 -11.44 15.32
CA ALA A 265 31.71 -10.44 14.65
C ALA A 265 31.14 -9.02 14.82
N LEU A 266 29.82 -8.85 14.68
CA LEU A 266 29.14 -7.57 14.88
C LEU A 266 29.28 -7.04 16.33
N LYS A 267 29.08 -7.90 17.34
CA LYS A 267 29.31 -7.53 18.76
C LYS A 267 30.77 -7.16 19.03
N ARG A 268 31.74 -7.85 18.40
CA ARG A 268 33.18 -7.53 18.51
C ARG A 268 33.53 -6.21 17.83
N LEU A 269 32.99 -5.92 16.65
CA LEU A 269 33.18 -4.63 15.96
C LEU A 269 32.60 -3.45 16.77
N ASN A 270 31.48 -3.63 17.45
CA ASN A 270 30.93 -2.64 18.38
C ASN A 270 31.86 -2.43 19.59
N LYS A 271 32.25 -3.51 20.27
CA LYS A 271 33.13 -3.46 21.46
C LYS A 271 34.49 -2.83 21.15
N ASP A 272 35.04 -3.13 19.98
CA ASP A 272 36.36 -2.65 19.54
C ASP A 272 36.28 -1.26 18.84
N GLY A 273 35.14 -0.56 18.91
CA GLY A 273 34.99 0.83 18.45
C GLY A 273 35.04 1.05 16.93
N VAL A 274 34.73 0.03 16.13
CA VAL A 274 34.85 0.06 14.66
C VAL A 274 33.56 0.53 13.96
N LEU A 275 32.42 0.50 14.64
CA LEU A 275 31.13 0.96 14.10
C LEU A 275 30.96 2.48 14.26
N ARG A 276 30.38 3.14 13.25
CA ARG A 276 30.00 4.57 13.31
C ARG A 276 28.71 4.84 14.12
N PHE A 277 28.20 3.85 14.84
CA PHE A 277 26.98 3.93 15.65
C PHE A 277 27.07 2.91 16.79
N GLU A 278 26.31 3.14 17.86
CA GLU A 278 26.17 2.14 18.91
C GLU A 278 25.19 1.03 18.50
N LEU A 279 25.61 -0.22 18.64
CA LEU A 279 24.79 -1.39 18.36
C LEU A 279 23.59 -1.51 19.31
N SER A 280 23.71 -0.98 20.53
CA SER A 280 22.62 -0.78 21.50
C SER A 280 21.46 -0.01 20.87
N THR A 281 21.71 1.16 20.29
CA THR A 281 20.68 1.98 19.62
C THR A 281 20.03 1.24 18.45
N VAL A 282 20.82 0.49 17.67
CA VAL A 282 20.30 -0.28 16.53
C VAL A 282 19.39 -1.42 17.00
N VAL A 283 19.77 -2.16 18.04
CA VAL A 283 18.95 -3.22 18.64
C VAL A 283 17.68 -2.65 19.26
N HIS A 284 17.80 -1.56 20.02
CA HIS A 284 16.71 -0.87 20.69
C HIS A 284 15.63 -0.42 19.68
N GLU A 285 16.00 0.33 18.64
CA GLU A 285 15.07 0.74 17.57
C GLU A 285 14.54 -0.45 16.76
N LEU A 286 15.35 -1.47 16.49
CA LEU A 286 14.90 -2.70 15.82
C LEU A 286 13.80 -3.40 16.60
N ILE A 287 13.90 -3.52 17.92
CA ILE A 287 12.87 -4.14 18.77
C ILE A 287 11.57 -3.32 18.70
N LYS A 288 11.61 -1.98 18.76
CA LYS A 288 10.41 -1.12 18.68
C LYS A 288 9.55 -1.37 17.45
N LEU A 289 10.17 -1.65 16.29
CA LEU A 289 9.45 -1.93 15.05
C LEU A 289 8.41 -3.08 15.22
N PHE A 290 8.70 -4.06 16.08
CA PHE A 290 7.83 -5.22 16.29
C PHE A 290 6.55 -4.94 17.09
N LEU A 291 6.43 -3.78 17.76
CA LEU A 291 5.16 -3.38 18.40
C LEU A 291 4.01 -3.26 17.39
N ASN A 292 4.33 -2.92 16.13
CA ASN A 292 3.37 -2.63 15.09
C ASN A 292 3.34 -3.67 13.95
N THR A 293 4.02 -4.82 14.07
CA THR A 293 4.07 -5.84 13.00
C THR A 293 3.77 -7.25 13.51
N ARG A 294 2.96 -8.00 12.74
CA ARG A 294 2.54 -9.37 13.02
C ARG A 294 3.69 -10.35 13.30
N SER A 295 4.88 -10.08 12.81
CA SER A 295 6.12 -10.81 13.06
C SER A 295 6.42 -11.02 14.56
N VAL A 296 5.92 -10.17 15.47
CA VAL A 296 6.04 -10.38 16.93
C VAL A 296 5.40 -11.69 17.42
N THR A 297 4.40 -12.23 16.72
CA THR A 297 3.79 -13.53 17.07
C THR A 297 4.57 -14.74 16.53
N SER A 298 5.70 -14.53 15.86
CA SER A 298 6.53 -15.61 15.32
C SER A 298 7.51 -16.11 16.37
N ILE A 299 7.50 -17.43 16.61
CA ILE A 299 8.45 -18.09 17.51
C ILE A 299 9.90 -17.79 17.09
N TYR A 300 10.19 -17.71 15.78
CA TYR A 300 11.50 -17.31 15.27
C TYR A 300 11.88 -15.90 15.71
N THR A 301 11.00 -14.93 15.49
CA THR A 301 11.23 -13.53 15.85
C THR A 301 11.43 -13.36 17.35
N ALA A 302 10.54 -13.92 18.17
CA ALA A 302 10.67 -13.87 19.62
C ALA A 302 12.02 -14.43 20.10
N ASN A 303 12.44 -15.58 19.57
CA ASN A 303 13.74 -16.18 19.89
C ASN A 303 14.92 -15.26 19.53
N VAL A 304 14.84 -14.50 18.43
CA VAL A 304 15.88 -13.53 18.04
C VAL A 304 15.84 -12.31 18.96
N LEU A 305 14.67 -11.69 19.18
CA LEU A 305 14.54 -10.49 20.02
C LEU A 305 14.98 -10.76 21.47
N ARG A 306 14.70 -11.95 22.03
CA ARG A 306 15.19 -12.37 23.35
C ARG A 306 16.72 -12.45 23.43
N VAL A 307 17.39 -12.97 22.40
CA VAL A 307 18.87 -12.97 22.34
C VAL A 307 19.40 -11.53 22.27
N LEU A 308 18.84 -10.71 21.38
CA LEU A 308 19.24 -9.31 21.25
C LEU A 308 19.05 -8.51 22.54
N TYR A 309 17.95 -8.72 23.28
CA TYR A 309 17.66 -8.06 24.55
C TYR A 309 18.55 -8.56 25.70
N LYS A 310 18.92 -9.86 25.74
CA LYS A 310 19.88 -10.36 26.74
C LYS A 310 21.31 -9.82 26.53
N ASP A 311 21.70 -9.53 25.28
CA ASP A 311 22.96 -8.84 24.98
C ASP A 311 22.88 -7.31 25.18
N PHE A 312 21.73 -6.70 24.87
CA PHE A 312 21.51 -5.25 24.91
C PHE A 312 20.17 -4.92 25.61
N PRO A 313 20.11 -4.98 26.96
CA PRO A 313 18.90 -4.67 27.70
C PRO A 313 18.55 -3.17 27.60
N SER A 314 17.28 -2.84 27.82
CA SER A 314 16.75 -1.50 27.63
C SER A 314 15.55 -1.26 28.55
N GLU A 315 15.55 -0.11 29.24
CA GLU A 315 14.52 0.30 30.20
C GLU A 315 13.27 0.91 29.52
N GLU A 316 13.32 1.26 28.24
CA GLU A 316 12.18 1.91 27.58
C GLU A 316 10.94 1.01 27.52
N HIS A 317 9.81 1.59 27.95
CA HIS A 317 8.48 0.99 27.97
C HIS A 317 8.06 0.34 26.64
N THR A 318 8.38 0.92 25.48
CA THR A 318 8.10 0.32 24.15
C THR A 318 8.83 -1.00 23.96
N VAL A 319 10.11 -1.06 24.32
CA VAL A 319 10.95 -2.26 24.20
C VAL A 319 10.48 -3.32 25.21
N ARG A 320 10.23 -2.91 26.47
CA ARG A 320 9.62 -3.78 27.50
C ARG A 320 8.32 -4.41 27.02
N LEU A 321 7.39 -3.62 26.47
CA LEU A 321 6.11 -4.11 25.94
C LEU A 321 6.30 -5.12 24.80
N VAL A 322 7.22 -4.86 23.86
CA VAL A 322 7.55 -5.84 22.81
C VAL A 322 8.11 -7.12 23.42
N MET A 323 9.03 -7.05 24.38
CA MET A 323 9.59 -8.23 25.02
C MET A 323 8.52 -9.05 25.76
N LEU A 324 7.59 -8.42 26.49
CA LEU A 324 6.44 -9.11 27.10
C LEU A 324 5.54 -9.79 26.06
N LEU A 325 5.33 -9.17 24.89
CA LEU A 325 4.62 -9.82 23.78
C LEU A 325 5.40 -11.04 23.23
N THR A 326 6.74 -11.02 23.24
CA THR A 326 7.55 -12.21 22.89
C THR A 326 7.51 -13.34 23.92
N ILE A 327 6.90 -13.12 25.10
CA ILE A 327 6.66 -14.14 26.13
C ILE A 327 5.24 -14.65 25.98
N PHE A 328 4.24 -13.82 26.27
CA PHE A 328 2.83 -14.23 26.34
C PHE A 328 2.25 -14.79 25.03
N LEU A 329 2.83 -14.47 23.86
CA LEU A 329 2.26 -14.87 22.56
C LEU A 329 2.86 -16.11 21.92
N THR A 330 4.12 -16.45 22.18
CA THR A 330 4.83 -17.49 21.40
C THR A 330 4.86 -18.87 22.05
N GLU A 331 4.52 -18.98 23.33
CA GLU A 331 4.52 -20.24 24.07
C GLU A 331 3.59 -21.29 23.41
N PRO A 332 4.07 -22.46 22.95
CA PRO A 332 3.24 -23.45 22.24
C PRO A 332 2.13 -24.11 23.08
N LEU A 333 2.11 -23.96 24.41
CA LEU A 333 1.08 -24.57 25.27
C LEU A 333 -0.38 -24.23 24.86
N PRO A 334 -1.31 -25.21 24.94
CA PRO A 334 -2.72 -25.01 24.63
C PRO A 334 -3.46 -24.34 25.80
N VAL A 335 -3.59 -23.02 25.74
CA VAL A 335 -4.40 -22.21 26.67
C VAL A 335 -5.90 -22.51 26.47
N PRO A 336 -6.70 -22.74 27.53
CA PRO A 336 -8.16 -22.91 27.41
C PRO A 336 -8.86 -21.67 26.81
N SER A 337 -9.86 -21.90 25.95
CA SER A 337 -10.67 -20.82 25.37
C SER A 337 -11.72 -20.20 26.32
N SER A 338 -11.92 -20.77 27.51
CA SER A 338 -12.95 -20.34 28.47
C SER A 338 -12.36 -19.42 29.55
N LEU A 339 -12.99 -18.26 29.76
CA LEU A 339 -12.61 -17.29 30.79
C LEU A 339 -12.92 -17.75 32.23
N SER A 340 -13.72 -18.80 32.39
CA SER A 340 -13.95 -19.49 33.67
C SER A 340 -12.86 -20.50 34.06
N ALA A 341 -11.84 -20.71 33.22
CA ALA A 341 -10.68 -21.52 33.57
C ALA A 341 -9.75 -20.74 34.52
N THR A 342 -9.19 -21.45 35.50
CA THR A 342 -8.19 -21.00 36.48
C THR A 342 -7.04 -22.00 36.50
N SER A 343 -5.90 -21.65 37.10
CA SER A 343 -4.75 -22.56 37.25
C SER A 343 -5.11 -23.82 38.04
N GLU A 344 -6.00 -23.68 39.04
CA GLU A 344 -6.55 -24.79 39.83
C GLU A 344 -7.44 -25.73 39.01
N THR A 345 -8.25 -25.18 38.10
CA THR A 345 -9.19 -25.96 37.27
C THR A 345 -8.57 -26.43 35.94
N SER A 346 -7.38 -25.95 35.57
CA SER A 346 -6.69 -26.35 34.34
C SER A 346 -5.16 -26.42 34.51
N PRO A 347 -4.58 -27.64 34.65
CA PRO A 347 -3.12 -27.85 34.65
C PRO A 347 -2.40 -27.50 33.34
N ALA A 348 -3.11 -27.11 32.28
CA ALA A 348 -2.51 -26.50 31.09
C ALA A 348 -2.34 -24.99 31.23
N LEU A 349 -3.22 -24.34 32.01
CA LEU A 349 -3.19 -22.91 32.27
C LEU A 349 -2.15 -22.56 33.34
N GLY A 350 -2.05 -23.34 34.42
CA GLY A 350 -0.98 -23.19 35.41
C GLY A 350 0.42 -23.25 34.78
N ARG A 351 0.72 -24.30 34.00
CA ARG A 351 2.01 -24.43 33.29
C ARG A 351 2.31 -23.30 32.30
N TYR A 352 1.29 -22.64 31.74
CA TYR A 352 1.49 -21.45 30.92
C TYR A 352 1.89 -20.23 31.77
N VAL A 353 1.27 -20.06 32.94
CA VAL A 353 1.63 -19.03 33.93
C VAL A 353 3.05 -19.27 34.44
N ASP A 354 3.38 -20.49 34.84
CA ASP A 354 4.71 -20.89 35.34
C ASP A 354 5.80 -20.58 34.31
N ALA A 355 5.61 -21.01 33.05
CA ALA A 355 6.57 -20.78 31.97
C ALA A 355 6.70 -19.29 31.59
N CYS A 356 5.60 -18.51 31.64
CA CYS A 356 5.68 -17.06 31.45
C CYS A 356 6.43 -16.38 32.60
N GLN A 357 6.29 -16.86 33.84
CA GLN A 357 7.02 -16.32 34.99
C GLN A 357 8.52 -16.61 34.89
N GLU A 358 8.90 -17.85 34.54
CA GLU A 358 10.29 -18.24 34.28
C GLU A 358 10.91 -17.33 33.20
N ASP A 359 10.25 -17.17 32.05
CA ASP A 359 10.68 -16.27 30.97
C ASP A 359 10.81 -14.78 31.41
N ILE A 360 9.94 -14.30 32.31
CA ILE A 360 9.93 -12.91 32.81
C ILE A 360 11.09 -12.67 33.79
N GLU A 361 11.39 -13.63 34.66
CA GLU A 361 12.54 -13.59 35.56
C GLU A 361 13.86 -13.74 34.79
N ASP A 362 13.92 -14.69 33.85
CA ASP A 362 15.10 -15.02 33.03
C ASP A 362 15.48 -13.91 32.02
N LEU A 363 14.57 -12.96 31.77
CA LEU A 363 14.80 -11.72 31.02
C LEU A 363 14.89 -10.46 31.89
N GLY A 364 14.79 -10.56 33.22
CA GLY A 364 14.86 -9.41 34.13
C GLY A 364 13.71 -8.40 33.96
N LEU A 365 12.55 -8.85 33.48
CA LEU A 365 11.38 -8.01 33.24
C LEU A 365 10.45 -7.90 34.47
N GLY A 366 10.62 -8.77 35.47
CA GLY A 366 9.87 -8.69 36.73
C GLY A 366 10.27 -7.49 37.60
N PRO A 367 9.36 -6.94 38.43
CA PRO A 367 7.94 -7.30 38.54
C PRO A 367 7.12 -6.71 37.36
N LEU A 368 5.94 -7.31 37.11
CA LEU A 368 4.93 -6.71 36.22
C LEU A 368 3.91 -5.91 37.02
N THR A 369 3.44 -4.81 36.44
CA THR A 369 2.39 -3.96 36.98
C THR A 369 1.03 -4.23 36.31
N ARG A 370 -0.08 -3.77 36.92
CA ARG A 370 -1.40 -3.74 36.27
C ARG A 370 -1.34 -3.09 34.87
N LYS A 371 -0.55 -2.03 34.73
CA LYS A 371 -0.37 -1.31 33.45
C LYS A 371 0.30 -2.17 32.40
N ASP A 372 1.38 -2.89 32.74
CA ASP A 372 2.07 -3.79 31.81
C ASP A 372 1.11 -4.85 31.24
N ILE A 373 0.24 -5.41 32.09
CA ILE A 373 -0.80 -6.36 31.69
C ILE A 373 -1.84 -5.69 30.76
N THR A 374 -2.34 -4.50 31.11
CA THR A 374 -3.26 -3.74 30.24
C THR A 374 -2.64 -3.44 28.88
N ASP A 375 -1.40 -2.96 28.81
CA ASP A 375 -0.71 -2.60 27.57
C ASP A 375 -0.46 -3.86 26.68
N VAL A 376 -0.09 -4.99 27.28
CA VAL A 376 -0.02 -6.29 26.60
C VAL A 376 -1.39 -6.73 26.08
N LEU A 377 -2.44 -6.64 26.90
CA LEU A 377 -3.81 -6.99 26.52
C LEU A 377 -4.39 -6.09 25.43
N LEU A 378 -3.95 -4.83 25.34
CA LEU A 378 -4.34 -3.90 24.28
C LEU A 378 -3.57 -4.12 22.97
N SER A 379 -2.35 -4.67 22.99
CA SER A 379 -1.57 -4.91 21.76
C SER A 379 -2.36 -5.64 20.65
N LYS A 380 -2.26 -5.13 19.42
CA LYS A 380 -2.99 -5.55 18.21
C LYS A 380 -2.92 -7.06 17.95
N PHE A 381 -1.84 -7.69 18.39
CA PHE A 381 -1.50 -9.08 18.09
C PHE A 381 -1.96 -10.09 19.15
N VAL A 382 -2.77 -9.65 20.13
CA VAL A 382 -3.38 -10.50 21.17
C VAL A 382 -4.90 -10.68 20.95
N PRO A 383 -5.37 -11.52 20.01
CA PRO A 383 -6.81 -11.75 19.80
C PRO A 383 -7.38 -12.88 20.66
N ASP A 384 -6.68 -14.01 20.80
CA ASP A 384 -7.30 -15.28 21.22
C ASP A 384 -6.67 -15.96 22.45
N ARG A 385 -5.44 -15.60 22.86
CA ARG A 385 -4.70 -16.22 23.99
C ARG A 385 -4.83 -15.51 25.34
N PHE A 386 -5.61 -14.43 25.40
CA PHE A 386 -5.64 -13.51 26.55
C PHE A 386 -6.17 -14.10 27.87
N VAL A 387 -6.83 -15.27 27.84
CA VAL A 387 -7.22 -16.02 29.03
C VAL A 387 -6.01 -16.32 29.92
N GLY A 388 -4.88 -16.71 29.33
CA GLY A 388 -3.64 -16.97 30.05
C GLY A 388 -3.04 -15.73 30.70
N ILE A 389 -3.17 -14.58 30.05
CA ILE A 389 -2.65 -13.29 30.51
C ILE A 389 -3.48 -12.75 31.68
N LEU A 390 -4.81 -12.92 31.63
CA LEU A 390 -5.71 -12.61 32.75
C LEU A 390 -5.49 -13.52 33.95
N GLU A 391 -5.22 -14.81 33.75
CA GLU A 391 -4.88 -15.72 34.86
C GLU A 391 -3.51 -15.42 35.46
N TYR A 392 -2.50 -15.08 34.65
CA TYR A 392 -1.21 -14.61 35.14
C TYR A 392 -1.37 -13.35 36.02
N ALA A 393 -2.22 -12.41 35.62
CA ALA A 393 -2.52 -11.20 36.40
C ALA A 393 -3.20 -11.53 37.75
N ARG A 394 -4.12 -12.50 37.76
CA ARG A 394 -4.81 -12.98 38.97
C ARG A 394 -3.87 -13.73 39.93
N SER A 395 -2.98 -14.58 39.41
CA SER A 395 -2.18 -15.53 40.20
C SER A 395 -0.80 -14.99 40.61
N VAL A 396 -0.10 -14.31 39.70
CA VAL A 396 1.28 -13.83 39.89
C VAL A 396 1.33 -12.37 40.29
N VAL A 397 0.62 -11.50 39.54
CA VAL A 397 0.50 -10.06 39.88
C VAL A 397 -0.44 -9.85 41.08
N LYS A 398 -1.30 -10.83 41.39
CA LYS A 398 -2.19 -10.89 42.55
C LYS A 398 -3.19 -9.73 42.63
N LEU A 399 -3.65 -9.27 41.47
CA LEU A 399 -4.73 -8.29 41.39
C LEU A 399 -5.99 -8.84 42.07
N ASP A 400 -6.61 -8.04 42.93
CA ASP A 400 -7.86 -8.43 43.59
C ASP A 400 -9.05 -8.41 42.61
N LYS A 401 -10.25 -8.80 43.08
CA LYS A 401 -11.41 -8.84 42.18
C LYS A 401 -11.77 -7.45 41.62
N ALA A 402 -11.72 -6.40 42.44
CA ALA A 402 -12.05 -5.05 41.99
C ALA A 402 -11.00 -4.51 41.02
N GLU A 403 -9.71 -4.76 41.27
CA GLU A 403 -8.62 -4.41 40.36
C GLU A 403 -8.71 -5.18 39.02
N MET A 404 -9.14 -6.45 39.05
CA MET A 404 -9.41 -7.24 37.86
C MET A 404 -10.63 -6.73 37.08
N ASP A 405 -11.74 -6.41 37.76
CA ASP A 405 -12.94 -5.85 37.12
C ASP A 405 -12.65 -4.45 36.52
N GLU A 406 -11.82 -3.63 37.17
CA GLU A 406 -11.32 -2.35 36.65
C GLU A 406 -10.41 -2.54 35.42
N MET A 407 -9.38 -3.39 35.53
CA MET A 407 -8.45 -3.69 34.43
C MET A 407 -9.18 -4.28 33.20
N VAL A 408 -10.15 -5.16 33.42
CA VAL A 408 -10.99 -5.73 32.35
C VAL A 408 -11.85 -4.64 31.70
N THR A 409 -12.33 -3.66 32.47
CA THR A 409 -13.04 -2.48 31.94
C THR A 409 -12.11 -1.62 31.09
N ASP A 410 -10.92 -1.27 31.59
CA ASP A 410 -9.89 -0.51 30.85
C ASP A 410 -9.55 -1.19 29.52
N VAL A 411 -9.32 -2.51 29.53
CA VAL A 411 -9.03 -3.30 28.33
C VAL A 411 -10.22 -3.33 27.37
N ALA A 412 -11.46 -3.51 27.86
CA ALA A 412 -12.65 -3.54 27.02
C ALA A 412 -12.90 -2.19 26.32
N LEU A 413 -12.69 -1.08 27.03
CA LEU A 413 -12.83 0.28 26.48
C LEU A 413 -11.68 0.62 25.52
N GLY A 414 -10.43 0.31 25.87
CA GLY A 414 -9.28 0.52 24.98
C GLY A 414 -9.36 -0.30 23.69
N CYS A 415 -9.95 -1.50 23.74
CA CYS A 415 -10.22 -2.32 22.55
C CYS A 415 -11.10 -1.62 21.50
N LEU A 416 -11.89 -0.60 21.86
CA LEU A 416 -12.73 0.14 20.92
C LEU A 416 -11.92 0.89 19.85
N GLY A 417 -10.81 1.53 20.24
CA GLY A 417 -9.90 2.19 19.30
C GLY A 417 -9.08 1.19 18.46
N ILE A 418 -8.91 -0.04 18.95
CA ILE A 418 -8.05 -1.06 18.36
C ILE A 418 -8.92 -1.97 17.50
N GLY A 419 -9.33 -1.45 16.34
CA GLY A 419 -10.34 -2.01 15.43
C GLY A 419 -10.19 -3.49 15.00
N CYS A 420 -9.11 -4.21 15.32
CA CYS A 420 -8.95 -5.66 15.10
C CYS A 420 -9.39 -6.55 16.30
N LYS A 421 -9.74 -5.96 17.46
CA LYS A 421 -10.01 -6.64 18.74
C LYS A 421 -11.41 -7.26 18.91
N GLY A 422 -12.25 -7.30 17.88
CA GLY A 422 -13.66 -7.70 18.01
C GLY A 422 -13.90 -9.08 18.64
N ARG A 423 -12.98 -10.04 18.49
CA ARG A 423 -13.07 -11.38 19.14
C ARG A 423 -12.84 -11.32 20.66
N MET A 424 -11.86 -10.54 21.10
CA MET A 424 -11.55 -10.35 22.51
C MET A 424 -12.69 -9.62 23.20
N LEU A 425 -13.14 -8.49 22.63
CA LEU A 425 -14.21 -7.69 23.19
C LEU A 425 -15.53 -8.48 23.29
N LYS A 426 -15.84 -9.31 22.27
CA LYS A 426 -16.94 -10.27 22.33
C LYS A 426 -16.82 -11.21 23.55
N LYS A 427 -15.70 -11.93 23.66
CA LYS A 427 -15.46 -12.92 24.73
C LYS A 427 -15.47 -12.27 26.14
N LEU A 428 -14.99 -11.04 26.28
CA LEU A 428 -15.04 -10.29 27.54
C LEU A 428 -16.49 -9.96 27.92
N VAL A 429 -17.29 -9.41 27.01
CA VAL A 429 -18.71 -9.10 27.28
C VAL A 429 -19.54 -10.38 27.50
N GLU A 430 -19.19 -11.49 26.87
CA GLU A 430 -19.80 -12.82 27.12
C GLU A 430 -19.39 -13.46 28.46
N ALA A 431 -18.44 -12.88 29.21
CA ALA A 431 -17.96 -13.41 30.49
C ALA A 431 -18.16 -12.45 31.69
N TYR A 432 -18.42 -11.17 31.43
CA TYR A 432 -18.64 -10.12 32.44
C TYR A 432 -19.86 -9.30 32.03
N ASP A 433 -21.05 -9.70 32.49
CA ASP A 433 -22.35 -9.17 32.04
C ASP A 433 -22.45 -7.63 32.06
N PHE A 434 -21.81 -6.98 33.04
CA PHE A 434 -21.82 -5.53 33.20
C PHE A 434 -21.11 -4.75 32.08
N LEU A 435 -20.17 -5.38 31.37
CA LEU A 435 -19.40 -4.71 30.31
C LEU A 435 -20.28 -4.32 29.11
N GLY A 436 -21.37 -5.04 28.85
CA GLY A 436 -22.27 -4.76 27.72
C GLY A 436 -22.84 -3.35 27.79
N ASP A 437 -23.38 -2.97 28.95
CA ASP A 437 -23.93 -1.63 29.21
C ASP A 437 -22.81 -0.58 29.32
N VAL A 438 -21.69 -0.88 29.99
CA VAL A 438 -20.56 0.07 30.14
C VAL A 438 -19.94 0.43 28.79
N VAL A 439 -19.74 -0.55 27.91
CA VAL A 439 -19.22 -0.33 26.55
C VAL A 439 -20.22 0.46 25.70
N ALA A 440 -21.52 0.15 25.77
CA ALA A 440 -22.55 0.90 25.04
C ALA A 440 -22.60 2.38 25.48
N ALA A 441 -22.63 2.62 26.79
CA ALA A 441 -22.64 3.95 27.38
C ALA A 441 -21.38 4.74 27.03
N HIS A 442 -20.21 4.11 27.07
CA HIS A 442 -18.96 4.74 26.67
C HIS A 442 -18.94 5.08 25.17
N ILE A 443 -19.42 4.20 24.28
CA ILE A 443 -19.48 4.48 22.84
C ILE A 443 -20.30 5.75 22.56
N VAL A 444 -21.51 5.84 23.11
CA VAL A 444 -22.40 6.99 22.89
C VAL A 444 -21.86 8.25 23.55
N LYS A 445 -21.31 8.16 24.78
CA LYS A 445 -20.81 9.33 25.53
C LYS A 445 -19.47 9.88 25.00
N ARG A 446 -18.54 9.02 24.57
CA ARG A 446 -17.15 9.41 24.25
C ARG A 446 -16.90 9.66 22.77
N TYR A 447 -17.65 8.99 21.89
CA TYR A 447 -17.39 8.93 20.46
C TYR A 447 -18.55 9.44 19.58
N ARG A 448 -19.65 9.96 20.12
CA ARG A 448 -20.67 10.62 19.29
C ARG A 448 -20.13 11.90 18.68
N ILE A 449 -20.05 11.95 17.35
CA ILE A 449 -19.59 13.11 16.56
C ILE A 449 -20.79 13.95 16.09
N SER A 450 -20.75 15.25 16.37
CA SER A 450 -21.60 16.29 15.76
C SER A 450 -20.93 16.88 14.51
N ILE A 451 -21.55 17.87 13.87
CA ILE A 451 -20.94 18.59 12.73
C ILE A 451 -19.94 19.65 13.23
N ASP A 452 -20.13 20.15 14.45
CA ASP A 452 -19.37 21.25 15.03
C ASP A 452 -18.06 20.79 15.69
N ASP A 453 -17.97 19.49 16.05
CA ASP A 453 -16.72 18.83 16.44
C ASP A 453 -15.70 18.67 15.29
N LEU A 454 -16.12 18.95 14.05
CA LEU A 454 -15.30 18.77 12.85
C LEU A 454 -14.52 20.06 12.49
N PRO A 455 -13.25 19.94 12.04
CA PRO A 455 -12.44 21.08 11.67
C PRO A 455 -13.14 22.07 10.72
N PRO A 456 -12.85 23.38 10.80
CA PRO A 456 -13.43 24.38 9.89
C PRO A 456 -13.25 23.98 8.43
N SER A 457 -14.33 24.03 7.63
CA SER A 457 -14.30 23.71 6.19
C SER A 457 -13.44 24.67 5.33
N GLU A 458 -12.76 25.62 5.96
CA GLU A 458 -11.78 26.50 5.32
C GLU A 458 -10.34 26.00 5.53
N ASP A 459 -10.10 25.22 6.59
CA ASP A 459 -8.84 24.50 6.82
C ASP A 459 -8.89 23.15 6.11
N GLU A 460 -8.57 23.16 4.81
CA GLU A 460 -8.51 21.94 4.01
C GLU A 460 -7.44 20.95 4.49
N ARG A 461 -6.42 21.40 5.23
CA ARG A 461 -5.40 20.51 5.78
C ARG A 461 -5.98 19.72 6.95
N ALA A 462 -6.56 20.39 7.93
CA ALA A 462 -7.23 19.72 9.04
C ALA A 462 -8.40 18.83 8.55
N CYS A 463 -9.24 19.31 7.61
CA CYS A 463 -10.32 18.48 7.05
C CYS A 463 -9.83 17.24 6.28
N ARG A 464 -8.70 17.32 5.58
CA ARG A 464 -8.09 16.17 4.88
C ARG A 464 -7.41 15.20 5.85
N ASP A 465 -6.74 15.72 6.86
CA ASP A 465 -5.88 14.94 7.76
C ASP A 465 -6.66 14.37 8.98
N TYR A 466 -7.87 14.87 9.26
CA TYR A 466 -8.79 14.37 10.31
C TYR A 466 -9.16 12.88 10.17
N SER A 467 -9.37 12.19 11.29
CA SER A 467 -9.82 10.79 11.28
C SER A 467 -10.56 10.47 12.58
N ALA A 468 -11.67 9.73 12.48
CA ALA A 468 -12.48 9.36 13.63
C ALA A 468 -11.79 8.27 14.48
N PRO A 469 -11.88 8.27 15.83
CA PRO A 469 -11.15 7.32 16.68
C PRO A 469 -11.52 5.83 16.55
N LEU A 470 -12.70 5.50 15.99
CA LEU A 470 -13.16 4.11 15.82
C LEU A 470 -13.13 3.71 14.35
N CYS A 471 -13.07 2.41 14.08
CA CYS A 471 -13.10 1.87 12.71
C CYS A 471 -12.01 2.44 11.77
N ALA A 472 -10.86 2.86 12.31
CA ALA A 472 -9.70 3.24 11.52
C ALA A 472 -9.26 2.07 10.61
N ASP A 473 -8.82 2.37 9.39
CA ASP A 473 -8.39 1.36 8.42
C ASP A 473 -6.89 1.08 8.54
N PHE A 474 -6.56 -0.16 8.89
CA PHE A 474 -5.19 -0.67 9.03
C PHE A 474 -4.45 -0.82 7.68
N MET A 475 -5.19 -0.98 6.57
CA MET A 475 -4.62 -1.10 5.23
C MET A 475 -4.17 0.26 4.69
N LEU A 476 -4.95 1.32 4.96
CA LEU A 476 -4.70 2.66 4.44
C LEU A 476 -3.70 3.46 5.28
N ARG A 477 -3.65 3.27 6.61
CA ARG A 477 -2.74 4.01 7.50
C ARG A 477 -1.29 3.53 7.50
N GLY A 478 -0.94 2.42 6.85
CA GLY A 478 0.36 1.74 6.93
C GLY A 478 1.60 2.47 6.38
N ARG A 479 1.54 3.80 6.19
CA ARG A 479 2.69 4.66 5.79
C ARG A 479 3.13 5.66 6.87
N GLY A 480 2.42 5.78 7.98
CA GLY A 480 2.84 6.59 9.13
C GLY A 480 3.19 5.70 10.32
N LEU A 481 4.31 6.00 11.01
CA LEU A 481 4.47 5.56 12.39
C LEU A 481 3.43 6.30 13.24
N ILE A 482 2.76 5.56 14.13
CA ILE A 482 1.90 6.10 15.19
C ILE A 482 2.50 5.61 16.51
N THR A 483 2.82 6.54 17.40
CA THR A 483 3.33 6.21 18.74
C THR A 483 2.19 5.78 19.65
N LEU A 484 2.51 5.03 20.71
CA LEU A 484 1.52 4.51 21.66
C LEU A 484 0.75 5.63 22.40
N GLU A 485 1.37 6.81 22.52
CA GLU A 485 0.81 8.00 23.14
C GLU A 485 -0.37 8.58 22.35
N GLU A 486 -0.30 8.63 21.01
CA GLU A 486 -1.42 9.08 20.16
C GLU A 486 -2.66 8.16 20.25
N MET A 487 -2.49 6.90 20.66
CA MET A 487 -3.59 5.96 20.87
C MET A 487 -4.19 6.00 22.28
N THR A 488 -3.54 6.69 23.22
CA THR A 488 -3.94 6.76 24.64
C THR A 488 -4.25 8.18 25.13
N ALA A 489 -3.83 9.21 24.40
CA ALA A 489 -4.15 10.60 24.70
C ALA A 489 -5.66 10.92 24.58
N GLY A 490 -6.17 11.68 25.57
CA GLY A 490 -7.44 12.38 25.45
C GLY A 490 -7.41 13.50 24.39
N PRO A 491 -8.55 14.13 24.08
CA PRO A 491 -8.61 15.17 23.08
C PRO A 491 -8.00 16.47 23.65
N VAL A 492 -6.72 16.71 23.37
CA VAL A 492 -6.05 17.97 23.74
C VAL A 492 -6.55 19.08 22.82
N VAL A 493 -7.05 20.16 23.40
CA VAL A 493 -7.46 21.36 22.66
C VAL A 493 -6.21 22.01 22.05
N PRO A 494 -6.16 22.30 20.74
CA PRO A 494 -4.98 22.86 20.11
C PRO A 494 -4.73 24.29 20.60
N ALA A 495 -3.63 24.48 21.35
CA ALA A 495 -3.16 25.79 21.76
C ALA A 495 -2.58 26.56 20.56
N SER A 496 -2.90 27.85 20.50
CA SER A 496 -2.47 28.88 19.53
C SER A 496 -1.11 28.66 18.85
N ALA A 497 -1.11 28.76 17.51
CA ALA A 497 0.10 28.72 16.70
C ALA A 497 1.00 29.97 16.87
N GLN A 498 2.31 29.77 16.83
CA GLN A 498 3.32 30.76 16.44
C GLN A 498 4.40 30.10 15.57
N ASN A 499 5.17 30.92 14.85
CA ASN A 499 6.31 30.54 14.00
C ASN A 499 6.02 29.61 12.81
N ALA A 500 5.24 30.11 11.87
CA ALA A 500 5.37 29.72 10.46
C ALA A 500 6.31 30.73 9.76
N GLN A 501 7.39 30.25 9.14
CA GLN A 501 8.20 31.03 8.20
C GLN A 501 8.97 30.10 7.24
N ASN A 502 9.29 30.61 6.06
CA ASN A 502 10.13 30.02 5.00
C ASN A 502 9.61 28.73 4.35
N ALA A 503 8.75 28.91 3.34
CA ALA A 503 8.46 27.90 2.32
C ALA A 503 8.10 28.59 0.99
N GLU A 504 9.09 28.78 0.11
CA GLU A 504 8.94 29.29 -1.27
C GLU A 504 9.72 28.39 -2.25
N ASP A 505 9.57 28.65 -3.55
CA ASP A 505 10.25 28.00 -4.69
C ASP A 505 10.02 26.49 -4.96
N ALA A 506 8.88 26.17 -5.58
CA ALA A 506 8.69 24.92 -6.34
C ALA A 506 7.59 24.99 -7.43
N GLU A 507 7.68 25.92 -8.40
CA GLU A 507 6.86 25.90 -9.63
C GLU A 507 7.71 25.72 -10.89
N HIS A 508 7.54 24.59 -11.62
CA HIS A 508 7.41 24.54 -13.09
C HIS A 508 7.15 23.10 -13.59
N ALA A 509 5.93 22.83 -14.09
CA ALA A 509 5.62 21.65 -14.91
C ALA A 509 4.40 21.93 -15.79
N GLY A 510 4.58 21.96 -17.12
CA GLY A 510 3.51 22.24 -18.09
C GLY A 510 3.00 21.00 -18.81
N GLY A 511 1.71 21.00 -19.19
CA GLY A 511 1.19 20.15 -20.26
C GLY A 511 1.45 20.76 -21.65
N GLU A 512 0.92 20.21 -22.75
CA GLU A 512 -0.07 19.13 -22.91
C GLU A 512 -0.11 18.68 -24.40
N ASN A 513 -0.80 17.56 -24.69
CA ASN A 513 -1.32 17.08 -26.00
C ASN A 513 -0.59 15.96 -26.79
N MET A 514 -1.41 15.29 -27.62
CA MET A 514 -1.15 14.11 -28.47
C MET A 514 -1.02 14.52 -29.95
N ASP A 515 -0.32 13.75 -30.79
CA ASP A 515 -0.98 12.76 -31.68
C ASP A 515 -0.02 11.92 -32.57
N ALA A 516 -0.47 10.69 -32.86
CA ALA A 516 -0.19 9.82 -34.01
C ALA A 516 1.20 9.13 -34.26
N GLU A 517 1.08 7.96 -34.94
CA GLU A 517 2.06 7.18 -35.74
C GLU A 517 3.29 6.47 -35.11
N MET A 518 2.98 5.36 -34.41
CA MET A 518 3.56 4.01 -34.59
C MET A 518 5.03 3.83 -35.08
N GLU A 519 5.96 3.57 -34.15
CA GLU A 519 7.06 2.61 -34.38
C GLU A 519 7.50 1.94 -33.06
N GLN A 520 7.93 0.67 -33.10
CA GLN A 520 8.38 -0.05 -31.90
C GLN A 520 9.82 0.34 -31.52
N SER A 521 9.97 1.14 -30.48
CA SER A 521 11.26 1.46 -29.85
C SER A 521 11.25 1.12 -28.36
N ASP A 522 12.37 0.60 -27.86
CA ASP A 522 12.54 0.22 -26.45
C ASP A 522 12.75 1.47 -25.56
N ASP A 523 11.66 2.13 -25.17
CA ASP A 523 11.67 3.29 -24.28
C ASP A 523 11.95 2.90 -22.81
N GLU A 524 13.21 2.57 -22.50
CA GLU A 524 13.74 2.54 -21.13
C GLU A 524 14.06 3.97 -20.67
N GLY A 525 13.03 4.78 -20.45
CA GLY A 525 13.13 6.12 -19.84
C GLY A 525 13.92 6.07 -18.53
N MET A 526 15.10 6.70 -18.53
CA MET A 526 16.07 6.60 -17.45
C MET A 526 15.61 7.44 -16.24
N MET A 527 15.01 6.79 -15.24
CA MET A 527 14.91 7.35 -13.90
C MET A 527 16.32 7.43 -13.30
N VAL A 528 16.99 8.54 -13.62
CA VAL A 528 18.03 9.11 -12.76
C VAL A 528 17.33 9.47 -11.46
N ASP A 529 17.68 8.80 -10.36
CA ASP A 529 17.40 9.34 -9.03
C ASP A 529 18.15 10.68 -8.96
N ALA A 530 17.39 11.78 -8.96
CA ALA A 530 17.96 13.10 -8.79
C ALA A 530 18.38 13.23 -7.33
N ASP A 531 19.66 12.95 -7.06
CA ASP A 531 20.34 13.31 -5.82
C ASP A 531 20.34 14.83 -5.68
N LEU A 532 19.20 15.38 -5.23
CA LEU A 532 19.16 16.67 -4.58
C LEU A 532 20.14 16.61 -3.42
N PRO A 533 21.08 17.56 -3.30
CA PRO A 533 22.00 17.58 -2.18
C PRO A 533 21.22 17.88 -0.90
N ARG A 534 20.81 16.82 -0.21
CA ARG A 534 20.37 16.88 1.17
C ARG A 534 21.50 17.50 1.98
N GLU A 535 21.14 18.42 2.86
CA GLU A 535 22.09 19.15 3.71
C GLU A 535 22.97 18.15 4.47
N ALA A 536 24.29 18.36 4.39
CA ALA A 536 25.26 17.45 4.96
C ALA A 536 25.39 17.68 6.47
N ASP A 537 24.89 16.73 7.27
CA ASP A 537 25.36 16.46 8.64
C ASP A 537 24.79 15.15 9.23
N ASP A 538 23.66 14.63 8.71
CA ASP A 538 23.18 13.28 9.08
C ASP A 538 23.96 12.22 8.28
N GLU A 539 24.97 11.60 8.90
CA GLU A 539 25.81 10.56 8.26
C GLU A 539 24.94 9.45 7.62
N ASP A 540 25.38 8.89 6.49
CA ASP A 540 24.67 7.82 5.79
C ASP A 540 24.78 6.44 6.46
N LEU A 541 24.38 6.39 7.73
CA LEU A 541 24.29 5.22 8.58
C LEU A 541 23.12 4.30 8.18
N GLY A 542 22.23 4.73 7.28
CA GLY A 542 21.08 3.95 6.80
C GLY A 542 19.93 3.84 7.81
N ALA A 543 18.82 3.25 7.35
CA ALA A 543 17.60 3.02 8.12
C ALA A 543 17.54 1.60 8.68
N ILE A 544 16.90 1.42 9.83
CA ILE A 544 16.74 0.13 10.52
C ILE A 544 15.48 -0.57 10.00
N GLY A 545 15.52 -1.91 9.85
CA GLY A 545 14.42 -2.69 9.28
C GLY A 545 14.43 -4.15 9.72
N GLN A 546 13.30 -4.83 9.53
CA GLN A 546 13.03 -6.19 10.01
C GLN A 546 13.43 -7.32 9.02
N ASP A 547 14.04 -7.00 7.89
CA ASP A 547 14.47 -8.01 6.92
C ASP A 547 15.69 -8.77 7.46
N THR A 548 15.77 -10.08 7.19
CA THR A 548 16.98 -10.86 7.51
C THR A 548 18.05 -10.62 6.45
N LEU A 549 19.31 -10.77 6.87
CA LEU A 549 20.49 -10.76 6.00
C LEU A 549 20.32 -11.67 4.77
N SER A 550 19.91 -12.93 4.97
CA SER A 550 19.67 -13.88 3.86
C SER A 550 18.55 -13.44 2.93
N THR A 551 17.47 -12.82 3.44
CA THR A 551 16.40 -12.26 2.60
C THR A 551 16.91 -11.10 1.76
N MET A 552 17.78 -10.24 2.31
CA MET A 552 18.32 -9.08 1.59
C MET A 552 19.39 -9.49 0.57
N ILE A 553 20.26 -10.45 0.89
CA ILE A 553 21.18 -11.08 -0.07
C ILE A 553 20.40 -11.67 -1.25
N ARG A 554 19.34 -12.46 -0.98
CA ARG A 554 18.49 -13.04 -2.02
C ARG A 554 17.80 -11.99 -2.87
N LYS A 555 17.36 -10.87 -2.30
CA LYS A 555 16.79 -9.75 -3.08
C LYS A 555 17.84 -9.13 -3.99
N ASP A 556 19.06 -8.86 -3.49
CA ASP A 556 20.15 -8.32 -4.31
C ASP A 556 20.57 -9.31 -5.41
N GLU A 557 20.58 -10.63 -5.16
CA GLU A 557 20.78 -11.69 -6.16
C GLU A 557 19.64 -11.77 -7.20
N MET A 558 18.39 -11.68 -6.74
CA MET A 558 17.18 -11.78 -7.57
C MET A 558 16.76 -10.46 -8.22
N MET A 559 17.57 -9.39 -8.12
CA MET A 559 17.42 -8.17 -8.90
C MET A 559 18.17 -8.28 -10.24
N PRO A 560 17.54 -8.72 -11.35
CA PRO A 560 18.05 -8.36 -12.66
C PRO A 560 18.01 -6.83 -12.77
N ILE A 561 19.18 -6.21 -12.94
CA ILE A 561 19.38 -4.75 -12.99
C ILE A 561 18.39 -4.04 -13.95
N ARG A 562 17.88 -4.76 -14.95
CA ARG A 562 17.03 -4.28 -16.05
C ARG A 562 15.53 -4.64 -15.98
N ARG A 563 14.95 -5.06 -14.84
CA ARG A 563 13.47 -5.27 -14.73
C ARG A 563 12.80 -4.82 -13.41
N ARG A 564 12.96 -3.53 -13.05
CA ARG A 564 12.27 -2.93 -11.89
C ARG A 564 10.72 -3.10 -11.94
N ARG A 565 10.07 -2.94 -13.11
CA ARG A 565 8.59 -2.98 -13.26
C ARG A 565 7.88 -4.34 -13.04
N TYR A 566 8.59 -5.46 -12.90
CA TYR A 566 7.96 -6.79 -12.76
C TYR A 566 8.18 -7.45 -11.38
N HIS A 567 8.94 -6.81 -10.48
CA HIS A 567 9.37 -7.46 -9.23
C HIS A 567 8.31 -7.41 -8.12
N GLU A 568 7.47 -6.36 -8.08
CA GLU A 568 6.39 -6.17 -7.10
C GLU A 568 5.36 -7.32 -7.06
N LEU A 569 5.30 -8.13 -8.13
CA LEU A 569 4.39 -9.26 -8.27
C LEU A 569 4.96 -10.60 -7.79
N TYR A 570 6.27 -10.73 -7.52
CA TYR A 570 6.90 -12.04 -7.30
C TYR A 570 7.65 -12.23 -5.97
N THR A 571 8.22 -11.19 -5.35
CA THR A 571 8.83 -11.30 -4.00
C THR A 571 7.85 -11.08 -2.85
N ASN A 572 6.56 -10.89 -3.14
CA ASN A 572 5.65 -10.15 -2.26
C ASN A 572 4.68 -11.02 -1.43
N TYR A 573 4.89 -12.35 -1.34
CA TYR A 573 3.87 -13.29 -0.83
C TYR A 573 4.17 -14.06 0.47
N GLN A 574 5.38 -13.95 1.06
CA GLN A 574 5.66 -14.53 2.38
C GLN A 574 6.29 -13.53 3.35
N ASP A 575 7.40 -12.87 2.98
CA ASP A 575 8.06 -11.86 3.84
C ASP A 575 7.19 -10.62 4.12
N SER A 576 6.17 -10.37 3.29
CA SER A 576 5.17 -9.30 3.48
C SER A 576 4.19 -9.62 4.63
N ILE A 577 3.83 -10.89 4.82
CA ILE A 577 2.78 -11.33 5.76
C ILE A 577 3.21 -11.07 7.22
N GLY A 578 4.50 -11.19 7.52
CA GLY A 578 5.05 -10.84 8.83
C GLY A 578 5.02 -9.34 9.14
N LYS A 579 5.05 -8.48 8.11
CA LYS A 579 5.10 -7.02 8.28
C LYS A 579 3.72 -6.36 8.31
N LEU A 580 2.65 -7.15 8.25
CA LEU A 580 1.27 -6.64 8.33
C LEU A 580 0.98 -6.03 9.72
N PRO A 581 0.32 -4.86 9.80
CA PRO A 581 0.03 -4.18 11.06
C PRO A 581 -1.21 -4.72 11.79
N TYR A 582 -1.63 -5.95 11.46
CA TYR A 582 -2.81 -6.63 12.00
C TYR A 582 -2.57 -8.15 12.09
N PRO A 583 -3.18 -8.87 13.05
CA PRO A 583 -3.00 -10.32 13.20
C PRO A 583 -3.66 -11.09 12.04
N ALA A 584 -3.30 -12.38 11.89
CA ALA A 584 -3.87 -13.25 10.85
C ALA A 584 -5.40 -13.28 10.83
N ASP A 585 -5.96 -13.25 12.04
CA ASP A 585 -7.29 -13.75 12.38
C ASP A 585 -8.03 -12.67 13.18
N TYR A 586 -8.22 -11.50 12.56
CA TYR A 586 -8.94 -10.40 13.18
C TYR A 586 -10.45 -10.48 12.93
N THR A 587 -11.22 -9.90 13.83
CA THR A 587 -12.62 -9.55 13.60
C THR A 587 -12.77 -8.06 13.89
N GLN A 588 -13.35 -7.31 12.96
CA GLN A 588 -13.41 -5.86 13.12
C GLN A 588 -14.32 -5.49 14.28
N VAL A 589 -13.89 -4.56 15.14
CA VAL A 589 -14.66 -4.12 16.31
C VAL A 589 -16.01 -3.55 15.90
N GLY A 590 -16.06 -2.78 14.81
CA GLY A 590 -17.32 -2.30 14.22
C GLY A 590 -18.28 -3.44 13.84
N THR A 591 -17.78 -4.55 13.29
CA THR A 591 -18.59 -5.74 13.01
C THR A 591 -19.16 -6.35 14.29
N TRP A 592 -18.36 -6.47 15.35
CA TRP A 592 -18.85 -6.98 16.63
C TRP A 592 -19.94 -6.08 17.23
N ILE A 593 -19.74 -4.75 17.27
CA ILE A 593 -20.73 -3.79 17.80
C ILE A 593 -22.08 -3.97 17.09
N LEU A 594 -22.07 -4.07 15.76
CA LEU A 594 -23.28 -4.29 14.95
C LEU A 594 -23.96 -5.63 15.24
N SER A 595 -23.19 -6.72 15.36
CA SER A 595 -23.72 -8.05 15.66
C SER A 595 -24.20 -8.22 17.10
N HIS A 596 -23.73 -7.39 18.05
CA HIS A 596 -24.07 -7.50 19.47
C HIS A 596 -25.24 -6.58 19.86
N TYR A 597 -25.18 -5.28 19.51
CA TYR A 597 -26.22 -4.31 19.85
C TYR A 597 -27.32 -4.17 18.79
N GLY A 598 -27.11 -4.72 17.60
CA GLY A 598 -28.05 -4.63 16.48
C GLY A 598 -28.02 -3.30 15.74
N HIS A 599 -28.66 -3.28 14.56
CA HIS A 599 -28.52 -2.21 13.58
C HIS A 599 -29.22 -0.89 13.93
N MET A 600 -30.29 -0.95 14.72
CA MET A 600 -31.09 0.21 15.14
C MET A 600 -30.64 0.76 16.51
N SER A 601 -29.36 0.60 16.86
CA SER A 601 -28.81 1.00 18.16
C SER A 601 -27.94 2.25 18.07
N ALA A 602 -27.89 3.05 19.13
CA ALA A 602 -27.02 4.23 19.19
C ALA A 602 -25.51 3.91 19.00
N PRO A 603 -24.95 2.81 19.56
CA PRO A 603 -23.59 2.37 19.23
C PRO A 603 -23.37 2.08 17.74
N ALA A 604 -24.35 1.47 17.06
CA ALA A 604 -24.28 1.20 15.63
C ALA A 604 -24.29 2.49 14.78
N ALA A 605 -25.07 3.50 15.17
CA ALA A 605 -25.10 4.81 14.51
C ALA A 605 -23.74 5.53 14.63
N VAL A 606 -23.13 5.54 15.81
CA VAL A 606 -21.78 6.09 16.05
C VAL A 606 -20.74 5.37 15.20
N VAL A 607 -20.77 4.03 15.17
CA VAL A 607 -19.89 3.21 14.32
C VAL A 607 -20.06 3.52 12.83
N ARG A 608 -21.29 3.73 12.33
CA ARG A 608 -21.54 4.09 10.93
C ARG A 608 -20.94 5.47 10.59
N ILE A 609 -21.08 6.48 11.46
CA ILE A 609 -20.45 7.79 11.27
C ILE A 609 -18.91 7.65 11.19
N HIS A 610 -18.32 6.87 12.11
CA HIS A 610 -16.86 6.69 12.18
C HIS A 610 -16.29 5.95 10.96
N ALA A 611 -16.94 4.87 10.52
CA ALA A 611 -16.54 4.12 9.33
C ALA A 611 -16.62 4.98 8.04
N LEU A 612 -17.61 5.87 7.95
CA LEU A 612 -17.77 6.80 6.82
C LEU A 612 -16.70 7.90 6.81
N ILE A 613 -16.38 8.52 7.95
CA ILE A 613 -15.30 9.51 8.06
C ILE A 613 -13.96 8.89 7.64
N ASN A 614 -13.69 7.68 8.12
CA ASN A 614 -12.43 6.97 7.88
C ASN A 614 -12.36 6.24 6.53
N GLN A 615 -13.41 6.32 5.71
CA GLN A 615 -13.51 5.62 4.42
C GLN A 615 -13.19 4.12 4.51
N ASN A 616 -13.47 3.48 5.66
CA ASN A 616 -13.16 2.08 5.88
C ASN A 616 -14.18 1.22 5.14
N TYR A 617 -13.89 0.94 3.87
CA TYR A 617 -14.80 0.23 2.97
C TYR A 617 -15.11 -1.20 3.45
N THR A 618 -14.24 -1.85 4.23
CA THR A 618 -14.53 -3.18 4.79
C THR A 618 -15.57 -3.11 5.90
N VAL A 619 -15.40 -2.24 6.91
CA VAL A 619 -16.43 -2.04 7.95
C VAL A 619 -17.71 -1.54 7.29
N SER A 620 -17.61 -0.56 6.40
CA SER A 620 -18.75 0.01 5.69
C SER A 620 -19.50 -1.05 4.87
N LEU A 621 -18.83 -1.92 4.12
CA LEU A 621 -19.49 -2.98 3.36
C LEU A 621 -20.10 -4.05 4.26
N VAL A 622 -19.56 -4.31 5.45
CA VAL A 622 -20.21 -5.18 6.45
C VAL A 622 -21.42 -4.51 7.12
N VAL A 623 -21.43 -3.18 7.28
CA VAL A 623 -22.60 -2.38 7.71
C VAL A 623 -23.71 -2.39 6.65
N LEU A 624 -23.34 -2.42 5.37
CA LEU A 624 -24.22 -2.14 4.22
C LEU A 624 -24.67 -3.39 3.45
N GLN A 625 -23.89 -4.48 3.46
CA GLN A 625 -24.09 -5.66 2.61
C GLN A 625 -23.93 -6.99 3.38
N HIS A 626 -24.81 -7.24 4.35
CA HIS A 626 -25.00 -8.59 4.90
C HIS A 626 -25.77 -9.53 3.93
N GLN A 627 -25.47 -9.46 2.63
CA GLN A 627 -26.41 -9.81 1.54
C GLN A 627 -25.82 -10.70 0.41
N HIS A 628 -24.64 -11.28 0.59
CA HIS A 628 -24.11 -12.29 -0.35
C HIS A 628 -24.16 -13.74 0.16
N TYR A 629 -24.69 -13.95 1.38
CA TYR A 629 -25.07 -15.27 1.90
C TYR A 629 -26.43 -15.31 2.63
N ALA A 630 -27.12 -14.16 2.76
CA ALA A 630 -28.48 -14.13 3.26
C ALA A 630 -29.46 -14.47 2.13
N THR A 631 -30.28 -15.50 2.34
CA THR A 631 -31.35 -15.92 1.42
C THR A 631 -32.36 -14.78 1.21
N GLU A 632 -33.01 -14.77 0.04
CA GLU A 632 -33.99 -13.76 -0.37
C GLU A 632 -35.08 -13.55 0.72
N GLY A 633 -35.18 -12.33 1.26
CA GLY A 633 -36.22 -11.98 2.23
C GLY A 633 -35.95 -10.73 3.08
N ASN A 634 -34.80 -10.64 3.76
CA ASN A 634 -34.56 -9.60 4.77
C ASN A 634 -33.82 -8.36 4.25
N ALA A 635 -34.57 -7.30 3.96
CA ALA A 635 -34.03 -5.95 3.76
C ALA A 635 -33.80 -5.18 5.09
N VAL A 636 -34.28 -5.71 6.21
CA VAL A 636 -34.44 -5.00 7.51
C VAL A 636 -33.14 -4.91 8.34
N ALA A 637 -32.08 -5.64 7.96
CA ALA A 637 -30.85 -5.76 8.75
C ALA A 637 -29.73 -4.78 8.31
N ARG A 638 -30.00 -3.46 8.36
CA ARG A 638 -29.02 -2.40 8.07
C ARG A 638 -29.19 -1.21 9.01
N VAL A 639 -28.10 -0.50 9.31
CA VAL A 639 -28.15 0.79 10.03
C VAL A 639 -28.65 1.86 9.05
N PRO A 640 -29.62 2.74 9.37
CA PRO A 640 -30.15 3.70 8.40
C PRO A 640 -29.13 4.71 7.83
N ALA A 641 -29.41 5.22 6.63
CA ALA A 641 -28.71 6.35 6.05
C ALA A 641 -29.38 7.68 6.47
N THR A 642 -28.58 8.67 6.86
CA THR A 642 -29.06 9.99 7.31
C THR A 642 -28.41 11.13 6.52
N LEU A 643 -29.08 12.28 6.42
CA LEU A 643 -28.53 13.47 5.78
C LEU A 643 -27.28 13.99 6.51
N LYS A 644 -27.19 13.79 7.84
CA LYS A 644 -26.01 14.09 8.67
C LYS A 644 -24.75 13.43 8.12
N HIS A 645 -24.80 12.19 7.62
CA HIS A 645 -23.65 11.56 6.96
C HIS A 645 -23.11 12.40 5.79
N PHE A 646 -24.00 12.90 4.93
CA PHE A 646 -23.62 13.73 3.79
C PHE A 646 -23.10 15.12 4.24
N LYS A 647 -23.69 15.72 5.29
CA LYS A 647 -23.20 16.98 5.86
C LYS A 647 -21.79 16.85 6.45
N ILE A 648 -21.51 15.76 7.18
CA ILE A 648 -20.18 15.43 7.73
C ILE A 648 -19.15 15.26 6.60
N LEU A 649 -19.50 14.51 5.54
CA LEU A 649 -18.62 14.30 4.39
C LEU A 649 -18.39 15.58 3.58
N ALA A 650 -19.39 16.46 3.46
CA ALA A 650 -19.25 17.79 2.85
C ALA A 650 -18.32 18.70 3.67
N ARG A 651 -18.50 18.74 4.99
CA ARG A 651 -17.63 19.50 5.93
C ARG A 651 -16.16 19.10 5.81
N LEU A 652 -15.88 17.81 5.65
CA LEU A 652 -14.53 17.27 5.44
C LEU A 652 -14.07 17.24 3.97
N GLY A 653 -14.90 17.65 3.00
CA GLY A 653 -14.60 17.62 1.56
C GLY A 653 -14.47 16.22 0.92
N ARG A 654 -14.82 15.14 1.64
CA ARG A 654 -14.58 13.74 1.26
C ARG A 654 -15.69 13.18 0.37
N SER A 655 -15.33 12.43 -0.67
CA SER A 655 -16.31 11.74 -1.52
C SER A 655 -17.17 10.76 -0.70
N PRO A 656 -18.52 10.82 -0.78
CA PRO A 656 -19.37 9.78 -0.22
C PRO A 656 -19.19 8.45 -0.95
N SER A 657 -19.27 7.35 -0.19
CA SER A 657 -19.20 5.99 -0.75
C SER A 657 -20.30 5.78 -1.79
N PRO A 658 -19.99 5.21 -2.99
CA PRO A 658 -21.00 4.89 -4.00
C PRO A 658 -22.18 4.07 -3.48
N ILE A 659 -21.95 3.25 -2.46
CA ILE A 659 -22.97 2.40 -1.83
C ILE A 659 -24.07 3.25 -1.18
N LEU A 660 -23.76 4.42 -0.61
CA LEU A 660 -24.78 5.33 -0.05
C LEU A 660 -25.78 5.81 -1.10
N PHE A 661 -25.32 6.03 -2.34
CA PHE A 661 -26.21 6.41 -3.43
C PHE A 661 -27.04 5.22 -3.90
N THR A 662 -26.47 4.01 -3.92
CA THR A 662 -27.24 2.78 -4.19
C THR A 662 -28.30 2.50 -3.12
N GLU A 663 -28.04 2.75 -1.82
CA GLU A 663 -29.08 2.65 -0.77
C GLU A 663 -30.27 3.61 -1.04
N ILE A 664 -29.98 4.85 -1.42
CA ILE A 664 -31.01 5.83 -1.79
C ILE A 664 -31.77 5.38 -3.06
N GLU A 665 -31.09 4.78 -4.03
CA GLU A 665 -31.73 4.18 -5.21
C GLU A 665 -32.61 2.98 -4.85
N ASP A 666 -32.14 2.07 -3.99
CA ASP A 666 -32.91 0.91 -3.52
C ASP A 666 -34.19 1.32 -2.77
N GLY A 667 -34.22 2.53 -2.18
CA GLY A 667 -35.41 3.16 -1.61
C GLY A 667 -35.32 3.46 -0.11
N THR A 668 -34.12 3.55 0.46
CA THR A 668 -33.91 3.86 1.88
C THR A 668 -34.67 5.11 2.33
N GLU A 669 -35.24 5.01 3.53
CA GLU A 669 -36.02 6.07 4.17
C GLU A 669 -35.22 7.37 4.35
N PHE A 670 -35.93 8.50 4.41
CA PHE A 670 -35.30 9.80 4.57
C PHE A 670 -35.25 10.21 6.04
N TYR A 671 -34.04 10.27 6.60
CA TYR A 671 -33.75 10.76 7.94
C TYR A 671 -32.75 11.92 7.90
N PHE A 672 -32.94 12.95 8.74
CA PHE A 672 -31.99 14.05 8.85
C PHE A 672 -30.75 13.65 9.66
N SER A 673 -30.91 12.87 10.72
CA SER A 673 -29.90 12.47 11.69
C SER A 673 -30.20 11.08 12.28
N GLU A 674 -29.38 10.62 13.21
CA GLU A 674 -29.69 9.42 14.00
C GLU A 674 -30.86 9.61 14.99
N GLU A 675 -31.25 10.84 15.28
CA GLU A 675 -32.31 11.17 16.26
C GLU A 675 -33.74 10.99 15.71
N ASP A 676 -33.88 10.80 14.39
CA ASP A 676 -35.17 10.59 13.73
C ASP A 676 -35.65 9.12 13.73
N TYR A 677 -34.76 8.17 14.08
CA TYR A 677 -35.07 6.73 14.10
C TYR A 677 -34.64 6.00 15.37
N LEU A 678 -33.80 6.61 16.22
CA LEU A 678 -33.48 6.12 17.56
C LEU A 678 -34.45 6.75 18.57
N SER A 679 -34.88 5.97 19.56
CA SER A 679 -35.64 6.54 20.67
C SER A 679 -34.79 7.50 21.51
N GLN A 680 -35.44 8.50 22.14
CA GLN A 680 -34.76 9.37 23.10
C GLN A 680 -34.18 8.57 24.28
N GLU A 681 -34.75 7.39 24.58
CA GLU A 681 -34.14 6.43 25.49
C GLU A 681 -32.83 5.85 24.93
N GLU A 682 -32.76 5.32 23.71
CA GLU A 682 -31.49 4.80 23.16
C GLU A 682 -30.38 5.87 23.05
N LEU A 683 -30.76 7.15 22.96
CA LEU A 683 -29.86 8.30 22.96
C LEU A 683 -29.39 8.76 24.37
N THR A 684 -30.06 8.34 25.46
CA THR A 684 -29.80 8.86 26.83
C THR A 684 -29.70 7.79 27.94
N LYS A 685 -30.40 6.66 27.80
CA LYS A 685 -30.55 5.54 28.74
C LYS A 685 -29.31 4.65 28.88
N ALA A 686 -28.21 5.08 28.26
CA ALA A 686 -26.83 4.82 28.69
C ALA A 686 -26.53 5.14 30.18
N MET A 687 -27.52 5.64 30.94
CA MET A 687 -27.42 5.96 32.36
C MET A 687 -28.37 5.16 33.28
N SER A 688 -29.12 4.15 32.80
CA SER A 688 -29.90 3.26 33.69
C SER A 688 -30.10 1.84 33.14
N ALA A 689 -29.50 0.85 33.83
CA ALA A 689 -29.55 -0.56 33.44
C ALA A 689 -30.92 -1.20 33.72
N SER A 690 -31.55 -1.80 32.69
CA SER A 690 -32.63 -2.81 32.79
C SER A 690 -33.05 -3.35 31.40
N PHE A 691 -32.18 -4.15 30.75
CA PHE A 691 -32.51 -4.79 29.47
C PHE A 691 -33.40 -6.04 29.64
N ALA A 692 -34.65 -5.83 30.08
CA ALA A 692 -35.65 -6.89 30.26
C ALA A 692 -37.00 -6.64 29.55
N ALA A 693 -37.39 -5.38 29.31
CA ALA A 693 -38.75 -5.04 28.85
C ALA A 693 -38.91 -4.86 27.33
N ALA A 694 -37.82 -4.62 26.58
CA ALA A 694 -37.86 -4.10 25.21
C ALA A 694 -38.30 -5.09 24.10
N LYS A 695 -38.95 -6.21 24.44
CA LYS A 695 -39.29 -7.29 23.49
C LYS A 695 -40.81 -7.47 23.24
N LEU A 696 -41.64 -6.53 23.71
CA LEU A 696 -43.12 -6.67 23.68
C LEU A 696 -43.89 -5.41 23.25
N ALA A 697 -43.22 -4.31 22.90
CA ALA A 697 -43.86 -3.03 22.58
C ALA A 697 -43.63 -2.64 21.10
N LEU A 698 -44.29 -3.34 20.17
CA LEU A 698 -44.26 -2.98 18.75
C LEU A 698 -45.57 -3.30 18.01
N GLU A 699 -46.68 -2.82 18.56
CA GLU A 699 -47.97 -2.71 17.85
C GLU A 699 -48.31 -1.22 17.67
N VAL A 700 -47.79 -0.62 16.60
CA VAL A 700 -48.09 0.78 16.27
C VAL A 700 -49.45 0.85 15.57
N LYS A 701 -50.33 1.67 16.15
CA LYS A 701 -51.74 1.81 15.80
C LYS A 701 -51.92 2.49 14.43
N TRP A 702 -52.43 1.75 13.45
CA TRP A 702 -52.84 2.31 12.15
C TRP A 702 -54.28 2.83 12.22
N GLU A 703 -54.50 4.08 11.79
CA GLU A 703 -55.84 4.64 11.61
C GLU A 703 -56.30 4.51 10.16
N THR A 704 -57.41 3.81 9.93
CA THR A 704 -58.18 3.85 8.68
C THR A 704 -59.66 4.04 8.99
N SER A 705 -60.30 4.96 8.26
CA SER A 705 -61.73 5.29 8.40
C SER A 705 -62.58 4.60 7.32
N PRO A 706 -63.89 4.34 7.56
CA PRO A 706 -64.56 3.19 6.95
C PRO A 706 -65.67 3.50 5.93
N THR A 707 -66.07 2.49 5.15
CA THR A 707 -67.39 2.36 4.46
C THR A 707 -67.59 0.88 4.04
N PRO A 708 -68.81 0.37 3.74
CA PRO A 708 -69.27 -0.83 4.48
C PRO A 708 -69.88 -2.02 3.68
N GLY A 709 -69.55 -3.24 4.12
CA GLY A 709 -70.39 -4.46 4.00
C GLY A 709 -70.56 -5.09 2.61
N PRO A 710 -71.37 -6.17 2.48
CA PRO A 710 -72.11 -6.91 3.52
C PRO A 710 -71.51 -8.31 3.86
N SER A 711 -72.18 -9.07 4.72
CA SER A 711 -71.67 -10.27 5.41
C SER A 711 -72.43 -11.58 5.10
N THR A 712 -71.75 -12.74 5.15
CA THR A 712 -72.37 -14.06 5.44
C THR A 712 -71.41 -15.05 6.13
N PHE A 713 -71.90 -15.69 7.22
CA PHE A 713 -71.68 -17.05 7.77
C PHE A 713 -70.48 -17.94 7.31
N SER A 714 -69.87 -18.82 8.13
CA SER A 714 -70.20 -19.32 9.49
C SER A 714 -69.01 -20.00 10.22
N ALA A 715 -69.25 -20.55 11.43
CA ALA A 715 -68.32 -21.33 12.29
C ALA A 715 -67.89 -22.70 11.67
N SER A 716 -67.02 -23.56 12.25
CA SER A 716 -66.59 -23.78 13.65
C SER A 716 -65.25 -24.54 13.81
N ALA A 717 -64.79 -24.73 15.06
CA ALA A 717 -63.75 -25.69 15.50
C ALA A 717 -64.41 -26.84 16.35
N PRO A 718 -63.72 -27.75 17.10
CA PRO A 718 -62.26 -28.06 17.20
C PRO A 718 -61.85 -29.58 17.31
N VAL A 719 -60.58 -29.94 17.01
CA VAL A 719 -59.74 -31.00 17.70
C VAL A 719 -60.22 -32.50 17.60
N PRO A 720 -59.44 -33.59 17.88
CA PRO A 720 -58.00 -33.84 18.18
C PRO A 720 -57.26 -34.76 17.15
N GLY A 721 -56.02 -35.21 17.47
CA GLY A 721 -55.24 -36.28 16.77
C GLY A 721 -55.63 -37.72 17.22
N PRO A 722 -54.76 -38.78 17.17
CA PRO A 722 -53.28 -38.76 17.32
C PRO A 722 -52.45 -39.82 16.50
N SER A 723 -51.16 -39.99 16.86
CA SER A 723 -50.32 -41.24 16.78
C SER A 723 -49.25 -41.45 15.68
N THR A 724 -48.03 -41.78 16.14
CA THR A 724 -46.85 -42.33 15.41
C THR A 724 -46.77 -43.87 15.49
N PRO A 725 -46.06 -44.63 14.61
CA PRO A 725 -44.59 -44.94 14.71
C PRO A 725 -43.87 -45.01 13.32
N ARG A 726 -42.55 -44.86 13.09
CA ARG A 726 -41.25 -45.23 13.75
C ARG A 726 -40.59 -46.53 13.22
N HIS A 727 -39.62 -46.41 12.30
CA HIS A 727 -38.39 -47.25 12.10
C HIS A 727 -37.43 -46.43 11.20
N GLN A 728 -36.13 -46.17 11.44
CA GLN A 728 -34.93 -46.93 11.89
C GLN A 728 -34.05 -47.51 10.75
N ARG A 729 -32.78 -47.03 10.69
CA ARG A 729 -31.57 -47.69 10.14
C ARG A 729 -31.53 -47.91 8.60
N THR A 730 -30.38 -48.01 7.89
CA THR A 730 -28.95 -48.07 8.29
C THR A 730 -27.99 -47.53 7.20
N ALA A 731 -26.87 -46.94 7.65
CA ALA A 731 -25.49 -46.91 7.11
C ALA A 731 -25.11 -47.21 5.62
N SER A 732 -24.26 -46.30 5.09
CA SER A 732 -22.90 -46.55 4.51
C SER A 732 -22.63 -46.88 3.03
N ALA A 733 -21.41 -46.46 2.62
CA ALA A 733 -20.51 -47.00 1.58
C ALA A 733 -20.66 -46.56 0.09
N SER A 734 -19.81 -45.58 -0.26
CA SER A 734 -19.01 -45.40 -1.50
C SER A 734 -18.92 -46.52 -2.55
N VAL A 735 -18.79 -46.14 -3.84
CA VAL A 735 -17.72 -46.58 -4.79
C VAL A 735 -17.74 -45.71 -6.09
N SER A 736 -16.59 -45.59 -6.76
CA SER A 736 -16.34 -44.90 -8.05
C SER A 736 -16.05 -45.94 -9.16
N PRO A 737 -15.90 -45.64 -10.49
CA PRO A 737 -15.46 -44.38 -11.10
C PRO A 737 -16.02 -44.00 -12.49
N LEU A 738 -15.39 -42.96 -13.06
CA LEU A 738 -15.43 -42.42 -14.43
C LEU A 738 -15.70 -43.40 -15.59
N GLN A 739 -16.49 -42.94 -16.57
CA GLN A 739 -16.13 -43.07 -17.99
C GLN A 739 -16.71 -41.92 -18.84
N LEU A 740 -16.01 -41.59 -19.94
CA LEU A 740 -16.30 -40.53 -20.92
C LEU A 740 -16.26 -41.15 -22.32
N PRO A 741 -17.05 -40.67 -23.30
CA PRO A 741 -16.42 -39.90 -24.38
C PRO A 741 -17.28 -38.72 -24.90
N SER A 742 -16.85 -38.08 -25.99
CA SER A 742 -17.19 -36.70 -26.36
C SER A 742 -17.53 -36.49 -27.86
N GLN A 743 -17.96 -35.25 -28.19
CA GLN A 743 -18.19 -34.67 -29.53
C GLN A 743 -19.50 -35.07 -30.25
N GLY A 744 -20.14 -34.23 -31.09
CA GLY A 744 -19.96 -32.78 -31.33
C GLY A 744 -19.95 -32.36 -32.82
N LYS A 745 -20.98 -31.59 -33.27
CA LYS A 745 -21.16 -30.80 -34.54
C LYS A 745 -22.62 -30.28 -34.59
N LYS A 746 -23.08 -29.25 -35.32
CA LYS A 746 -22.56 -27.95 -35.85
C LYS A 746 -23.81 -27.05 -36.19
N ARG A 747 -23.64 -25.72 -36.37
CA ARG A 747 -24.70 -24.71 -36.77
C ARG A 747 -24.83 -24.63 -38.33
N PRO A 748 -25.49 -23.64 -39.03
CA PRO A 748 -26.43 -22.51 -38.66
C PRO A 748 -27.59 -22.12 -39.66
N ARG A 749 -28.48 -21.16 -39.28
CA ARG A 749 -29.18 -20.12 -40.14
C ARG A 749 -30.29 -20.60 -41.16
N ARG A 750 -31.27 -19.81 -41.71
CA ARG A 750 -31.72 -18.37 -41.65
C ARG A 750 -33.17 -18.15 -42.22
N SER A 751 -33.97 -17.17 -41.73
CA SER A 751 -34.96 -16.25 -42.44
C SER A 751 -36.16 -16.79 -43.30
N VAL A 752 -37.29 -16.11 -43.66
CA VAL A 752 -38.06 -14.84 -43.33
C VAL A 752 -39.46 -14.83 -44.06
N ALA A 753 -40.47 -14.05 -43.58
CA ALA A 753 -41.75 -13.58 -44.26
C ALA A 753 -42.88 -14.62 -44.58
N SER A 754 -44.18 -14.48 -44.21
CA SER A 754 -45.34 -13.59 -44.62
C SER A 754 -46.43 -14.41 -45.38
N ALA A 755 -47.72 -14.04 -45.63
CA ALA A 755 -48.60 -12.86 -45.43
C ALA A 755 -50.12 -13.31 -45.36
N VAL A 756 -51.13 -12.53 -44.90
CA VAL A 756 -52.10 -11.61 -45.63
C VAL A 756 -52.93 -12.31 -46.76
N LYS A 757 -54.25 -12.14 -47.02
CA LYS A 757 -55.29 -11.04 -47.03
C LYS A 757 -56.72 -11.69 -46.83
N SER A 758 -57.95 -11.13 -46.82
CA SER A 758 -58.68 -9.83 -47.05
C SER A 758 -60.00 -9.88 -46.20
N TYR A 759 -61.04 -9.01 -46.16
CA TYR A 759 -61.52 -7.71 -46.75
C TYR A 759 -62.10 -6.83 -45.58
N ALA A 760 -62.71 -5.63 -45.61
CA ALA A 760 -63.54 -4.81 -46.56
C ALA A 760 -65.01 -5.30 -46.72
N VAL A 761 -66.08 -4.49 -46.89
CA VAL A 761 -66.36 -3.01 -47.03
C VAL A 761 -67.93 -2.80 -46.93
N PRO A 762 -68.61 -1.61 -46.85
CA PRO A 762 -68.21 -0.18 -46.72
C PRO A 762 -69.05 0.72 -45.72
N ASP A 763 -68.83 2.05 -45.78
CA ASP A 763 -69.72 3.26 -45.66
C ASP A 763 -70.56 3.75 -44.43
N SER A 764 -70.47 5.09 -44.26
CA SER A 764 -71.50 6.11 -43.89
C SER A 764 -71.27 6.96 -42.61
N ASP A 765 -71.64 8.25 -42.74
CA ASP A 765 -71.30 9.42 -41.90
C ASP A 765 -72.20 9.71 -40.67
N ASP A 766 -71.78 10.76 -39.95
CA ASP A 766 -72.56 11.76 -39.19
C ASP A 766 -72.96 11.58 -37.70
N GLU A 767 -72.37 12.49 -36.90
CA GLU A 767 -72.98 13.41 -35.92
C GLU A 767 -73.44 13.01 -34.49
N MET A 768 -73.00 13.90 -33.57
CA MET A 768 -73.66 14.40 -32.34
C MET A 768 -73.65 13.62 -31.00
N ILE A 769 -73.70 14.43 -29.92
CA ILE A 769 -73.90 14.11 -28.48
C ILE A 769 -72.71 13.39 -27.79
N ALA A 770 -71.71 14.03 -27.16
CA ALA A 770 -71.59 15.18 -26.25
C ALA A 770 -71.53 14.83 -24.74
N ASP A 771 -70.55 15.46 -24.08
CA ASP A 771 -70.34 15.75 -22.65
C ASP A 771 -70.59 14.70 -21.56
N GLY A 772 -69.53 14.42 -20.78
CA GLY A 772 -69.65 13.63 -19.54
C GLY A 772 -68.37 13.04 -18.93
N ARG A 773 -67.16 13.39 -19.38
CA ARG A 773 -65.93 12.63 -19.04
C ARG A 773 -64.90 13.31 -18.12
N ASP A 774 -64.95 14.62 -17.91
CA ASP A 774 -63.91 15.34 -17.14
C ASP A 774 -64.02 15.15 -15.61
N ASP A 775 -65.23 14.98 -15.07
CA ASP A 775 -65.45 14.95 -13.61
C ASP A 775 -64.92 13.68 -12.92
N LEU A 776 -64.60 12.63 -13.70
CA LEU A 776 -63.90 11.43 -13.20
C LEU A 776 -62.37 11.60 -13.17
N LEU A 777 -61.79 12.31 -14.14
CA LEU A 777 -60.34 12.61 -14.15
C LEU A 777 -59.98 13.61 -13.06
N ALA A 778 -60.81 14.63 -12.84
CA ALA A 778 -60.61 15.65 -11.81
C ALA A 778 -60.53 15.10 -10.38
N ARG A 779 -61.13 13.93 -10.10
CA ARG A 779 -61.15 13.31 -8.75
C ARG A 779 -59.87 12.53 -8.42
N PHE A 780 -59.22 11.92 -9.40
CA PHE A 780 -57.92 11.25 -9.19
C PHE A 780 -56.75 12.24 -9.06
N ALA A 781 -56.88 13.45 -9.60
CA ALA A 781 -55.84 14.48 -9.55
C ALA A 781 -55.70 15.19 -8.17
N LYS A 782 -56.59 14.93 -7.21
CA LYS A 782 -56.65 15.65 -5.92
C LYS A 782 -56.32 14.81 -4.67
N THR A 783 -55.82 13.58 -4.83
CA THR A 783 -55.05 12.96 -3.74
C THR A 783 -53.71 13.69 -3.62
N ARG A 784 -53.43 14.22 -2.43
CA ARG A 784 -52.22 15.00 -2.14
C ARG A 784 -51.00 14.08 -2.29
N ARG A 785 -50.29 14.17 -3.44
CA ARG A 785 -49.09 13.37 -3.71
C ARG A 785 -48.03 13.63 -2.63
N GLU A 786 -47.81 12.66 -1.76
CA GLU A 786 -46.82 12.78 -0.70
C GLU A 786 -45.41 12.68 -1.27
N GLU A 787 -44.52 13.57 -0.83
CA GLU A 787 -43.13 13.61 -1.29
C GLU A 787 -42.41 12.32 -0.88
N THR A 788 -42.05 11.49 -1.86
CA THR A 788 -41.42 10.18 -1.64
C THR A 788 -40.03 10.32 -1.02
N ASN A 789 -39.55 9.27 -0.33
CA ASN A 789 -38.21 9.27 0.28
C ASN A 789 -37.10 9.61 -0.73
N LEU A 790 -37.17 9.10 -1.97
CA LEU A 790 -36.21 9.43 -3.02
C LEU A 790 -36.25 10.92 -3.42
N GLN A 791 -37.44 11.53 -3.49
CA GLN A 791 -37.58 12.96 -3.77
C GLN A 791 -37.02 13.81 -2.63
N ARG A 792 -37.31 13.46 -1.36
CA ARG A 792 -36.71 14.12 -0.17
C ARG A 792 -35.20 14.05 -0.19
N TRP A 793 -34.63 12.88 -0.50
CA TRP A 793 -33.19 12.70 -0.70
C TRP A 793 -32.65 13.60 -1.81
N ILE A 794 -33.25 13.61 -3.00
CA ILE A 794 -32.82 14.45 -4.13
C ILE A 794 -32.88 15.94 -3.78
N LYS A 795 -33.94 16.40 -3.11
CA LYS A 795 -34.16 17.78 -2.66
C LYS A 795 -33.09 18.24 -1.68
N HIS A 796 -32.86 17.50 -0.60
CA HIS A 796 -31.86 17.87 0.39
C HIS A 796 -30.42 17.71 -0.11
N LEU A 797 -30.13 16.73 -0.96
CA LEU A 797 -28.82 16.62 -1.63
C LEU A 797 -28.60 17.75 -2.65
N ALA A 798 -29.64 18.25 -3.33
CA ALA A 798 -29.54 19.42 -4.20
C ALA A 798 -29.23 20.70 -3.41
N ILE A 799 -29.76 20.86 -2.20
CA ILE A 799 -29.42 21.98 -1.30
C ILE A 799 -27.93 21.94 -0.92
N ILE A 800 -27.42 20.78 -0.47
CA ILE A 800 -25.99 20.63 -0.13
C ILE A 800 -25.11 20.88 -1.37
N LEU A 801 -25.52 20.47 -2.58
CA LEU A 801 -24.78 20.78 -3.80
C LEU A 801 -24.80 22.28 -4.15
N LYS A 802 -25.92 23.00 -3.92
CA LYS A 802 -25.99 24.46 -4.05
C LYS A 802 -25.03 25.16 -3.06
N GLU A 803 -24.95 24.68 -1.81
CA GLU A 803 -24.01 25.17 -0.79
C GLU A 803 -22.54 24.94 -1.18
N GLU A 804 -22.16 23.72 -1.59
CA GLU A 804 -20.81 23.40 -2.05
C GLU A 804 -20.40 24.19 -3.30
N GLN A 805 -21.36 24.49 -4.18
CA GLN A 805 -21.15 25.35 -5.35
C GLN A 805 -21.01 26.83 -4.97
N LYS A 806 -21.66 27.30 -3.90
CA LYS A 806 -21.41 28.62 -3.28
C LYS A 806 -20.00 28.69 -2.68
N LYS A 807 -19.62 27.74 -1.81
CA LYS A 807 -18.27 27.67 -1.19
C LYS A 807 -17.15 27.66 -2.24
N TYR A 808 -17.27 26.82 -3.28
CA TYR A 808 -16.29 26.78 -4.37
C TYR A 808 -16.21 28.11 -5.14
N ASN A 809 -17.34 28.75 -5.45
CA ASN A 809 -17.35 30.04 -6.14
C ASN A 809 -16.71 31.15 -5.29
N GLU A 810 -16.93 31.12 -3.98
CA GLU A 810 -16.33 32.06 -3.04
C GLU A 810 -14.83 31.83 -2.88
N ARG A 811 -14.38 30.58 -2.65
CA ARG A 811 -12.97 30.19 -2.65
C ARG A 811 -12.26 30.64 -3.94
N LYS A 812 -12.89 30.41 -5.10
CA LYS A 812 -12.38 30.85 -6.40
C LYS A 812 -12.26 32.38 -6.48
N ARG A 813 -13.21 33.14 -5.92
CA ARG A 813 -13.12 34.60 -5.81
C ARG A 813 -11.96 35.03 -4.91
N ARG A 814 -11.80 34.42 -3.72
CA ARG A 814 -10.69 34.71 -2.78
C ARG A 814 -9.33 34.47 -3.44
N ILE A 815 -9.14 33.31 -4.08
CA ILE A 815 -7.87 32.95 -4.74
C ILE A 815 -7.56 33.88 -5.92
N HIS A 816 -8.55 34.22 -6.78
CA HIS A 816 -8.31 35.20 -7.85
C HIS A 816 -8.08 36.63 -7.35
N ALA A 817 -8.55 36.99 -6.15
CA ALA A 817 -8.28 38.30 -5.55
C ALA A 817 -6.90 38.39 -4.89
N ALA A 818 -6.34 37.27 -4.43
CA ALA A 818 -5.00 37.18 -3.85
C ALA A 818 -3.88 36.97 -4.89
N ALA A 819 -4.23 36.57 -6.12
CA ALA A 819 -3.27 36.23 -7.16
C ALA A 819 -2.84 37.45 -8.00
N PRO A 820 -1.60 37.48 -8.55
CA PRO A 820 -1.12 38.60 -9.37
C PRO A 820 -2.02 38.89 -10.60
N PRO A 821 -2.22 40.16 -10.98
CA PRO A 821 -3.05 40.53 -12.13
C PRO A 821 -2.64 39.79 -13.42
N GLY A 822 -3.61 39.11 -14.04
CA GLY A 822 -3.42 38.31 -15.25
C GLY A 822 -3.18 36.80 -15.02
N SER A 823 -2.85 36.38 -13.80
CA SER A 823 -2.66 34.96 -13.48
C SER A 823 -3.98 34.17 -13.53
N LYS A 824 -3.96 32.98 -14.16
CA LYS A 824 -5.14 32.12 -14.37
C LYS A 824 -5.09 30.87 -13.48
N LEU A 825 -5.00 31.06 -12.16
CA LEU A 825 -4.96 29.95 -11.20
C LEU A 825 -6.21 29.06 -11.29
N LYS A 826 -5.98 27.74 -11.36
CA LYS A 826 -7.02 26.70 -11.54
C LYS A 826 -7.42 26.11 -10.19
N VAL A 827 -8.44 26.68 -9.56
CA VAL A 827 -8.97 26.17 -8.27
C VAL A 827 -9.70 24.83 -8.47
N PRO A 828 -9.31 23.75 -7.76
CA PRO A 828 -10.01 22.46 -7.86
C PRO A 828 -11.33 22.44 -7.07
N LYS A 829 -12.26 21.56 -7.47
CA LYS A 829 -13.43 21.19 -6.67
C LYS A 829 -13.04 20.09 -5.66
N THR A 830 -13.67 20.08 -4.47
CA THR A 830 -13.51 19.01 -3.47
C THR A 830 -14.02 17.67 -4.00
N GLU A 831 -13.56 16.55 -3.43
CA GLU A 831 -14.01 15.22 -3.85
C GLU A 831 -15.48 14.97 -3.54
N PHE A 832 -15.98 15.52 -2.42
CA PHE A 832 -17.41 15.56 -2.12
C PHE A 832 -18.21 16.23 -3.24
N HIS A 833 -17.82 17.45 -3.63
CA HIS A 833 -18.51 18.25 -4.65
C HIS A 833 -18.48 17.54 -6.01
N LYS A 834 -17.32 16.99 -6.43
CA LYS A 834 -17.20 16.18 -7.65
C LYS A 834 -18.18 15.00 -7.63
N SER A 835 -18.12 14.18 -6.58
CA SER A 835 -18.94 12.98 -6.42
C SER A 835 -20.44 13.30 -6.45
N LEU A 836 -20.89 14.29 -5.68
CA LEU A 836 -22.30 14.69 -5.62
C LEU A 836 -22.80 15.28 -6.95
N SER A 837 -21.95 16.03 -7.67
CA SER A 837 -22.27 16.54 -9.01
C SER A 837 -22.51 15.42 -10.02
N THR A 838 -21.82 14.28 -9.88
CA THR A 838 -21.98 13.11 -10.76
C THR A 838 -23.16 12.23 -10.36
N MET A 839 -23.42 12.07 -9.05
CA MET A 839 -24.44 11.14 -8.55
C MET A 839 -25.84 11.74 -8.44
N LEU A 840 -26.01 13.05 -8.19
CA LEU A 840 -27.35 13.65 -8.13
C LEU A 840 -28.13 13.55 -9.47
N PRO A 841 -27.49 13.72 -10.66
CA PRO A 841 -28.13 13.42 -11.96
C PRO A 841 -28.37 11.93 -12.23
N ARG A 842 -27.80 11.01 -11.44
CA ARG A 842 -28.12 9.58 -11.46
C ARG A 842 -29.42 9.33 -10.67
N LEU A 843 -29.51 9.82 -9.43
CA LEU A 843 -30.73 9.75 -8.61
C LEU A 843 -31.95 10.33 -9.33
N ARG A 844 -31.82 11.52 -9.95
CA ARG A 844 -32.90 12.17 -10.72
C ARG A 844 -33.42 11.32 -11.90
N ARG A 845 -32.56 10.53 -12.54
CA ARG A 845 -32.98 9.59 -13.60
C ARG A 845 -33.70 8.37 -13.05
N VAL A 846 -33.30 7.88 -11.86
CA VAL A 846 -34.00 6.77 -11.17
C VAL A 846 -35.38 7.22 -10.69
N ASP A 847 -35.52 8.45 -10.17
CA ASP A 847 -36.81 9.05 -9.85
C ASP A 847 -37.72 9.15 -11.08
N ARG A 848 -37.25 9.74 -12.18
CA ARG A 848 -38.06 9.87 -13.39
C ARG A 848 -38.49 8.51 -13.93
N ALA A 849 -37.59 7.53 -14.03
CA ALA A 849 -37.92 6.18 -14.48
C ALA A 849 -38.92 5.45 -13.55
N ARG A 850 -38.90 5.76 -12.24
CA ARG A 850 -39.93 5.27 -11.30
C ARG A 850 -41.29 5.93 -11.54
N ARG A 851 -41.32 7.26 -11.76
CA ARG A 851 -42.56 7.99 -12.07
C ARG A 851 -43.15 7.59 -13.42
N GLU A 852 -42.33 7.45 -14.46
CA GLU A 852 -42.71 6.92 -15.78
C GLU A 852 -43.37 5.54 -15.67
N LYS A 853 -42.80 4.65 -14.84
CA LYS A 853 -43.35 3.30 -14.60
C LYS A 853 -44.65 3.30 -13.78
N LEU A 854 -44.85 4.27 -12.88
CA LEU A 854 -46.03 4.36 -12.00
C LEU A 854 -47.22 5.09 -12.65
N TYR A 855 -46.95 6.08 -13.52
CA TYR A 855 -47.95 7.03 -13.98
C TYR A 855 -47.96 7.26 -15.51
N GLY A 856 -47.09 6.58 -16.27
CA GLY A 856 -47.03 6.66 -17.74
C GLY A 856 -45.97 7.62 -18.28
N THR A 857 -45.84 7.70 -19.60
CA THR A 857 -44.86 8.58 -20.28
C THR A 857 -45.18 10.07 -20.16
N ASP A 858 -46.43 10.40 -19.86
CA ASP A 858 -46.96 11.76 -19.99
C ASP A 858 -46.88 12.53 -18.65
N VAL A 859 -46.04 12.04 -17.72
CA VAL A 859 -45.79 12.66 -16.43
C VAL A 859 -45.03 13.97 -16.61
N PRO A 860 -45.55 15.10 -16.10
CA PRO A 860 -44.82 16.35 -16.10
C PRO A 860 -43.45 16.23 -15.41
N ASP A 861 -42.45 16.89 -15.99
CA ASP A 861 -41.09 16.95 -15.45
C ASP A 861 -41.01 18.03 -14.34
N GLU A 862 -41.85 17.86 -13.32
CA GLU A 862 -41.88 18.68 -12.10
C GLU A 862 -40.55 18.53 -11.35
N ASP A 863 -39.60 19.46 -11.56
CA ASP A 863 -38.39 19.54 -10.74
C ASP A 863 -38.71 20.21 -9.40
N TRP A 864 -39.24 19.40 -8.46
CA TRP A 864 -39.55 19.78 -7.07
C TRP A 864 -38.36 20.32 -6.25
N SER A 865 -37.19 20.58 -6.87
CA SER A 865 -36.09 21.36 -6.28
C SER A 865 -36.11 22.87 -6.61
N GLU A 866 -37.07 23.32 -7.42
CA GLU A 866 -37.49 24.72 -7.55
C GLU A 866 -38.78 24.95 -6.74
N SER A 867 -38.61 25.27 -5.44
CA SER A 867 -39.68 25.80 -4.59
C SER A 867 -39.73 27.31 -4.76
N ASP A 868 -40.90 27.89 -5.00
CA ASP A 868 -41.09 29.30 -5.34
C ASP A 868 -40.55 30.29 -4.28
N ALA A 869 -39.33 30.77 -4.52
CA ALA A 869 -38.74 31.98 -3.95
C ALA A 869 -37.51 32.40 -4.81
N ASP A 870 -37.10 33.66 -4.72
CA ASP A 870 -35.87 34.23 -5.28
C ASP A 870 -35.73 34.18 -6.82
N GLU A 871 -36.74 34.78 -7.46
CA GLU A 871 -36.63 35.61 -8.67
C GLU A 871 -35.21 36.13 -9.00
N TYR A 872 -34.60 35.65 -10.10
CA TYR A 872 -34.03 36.50 -11.17
C TYR A 872 -33.55 35.67 -12.39
N GLN A 873 -34.28 35.71 -13.52
CA GLN A 873 -33.88 34.99 -14.74
C GLN A 873 -32.82 35.74 -15.57
N TYR A 874 -31.53 35.48 -15.32
CA TYR A 874 -30.46 35.99 -16.20
C TYR A 874 -30.15 35.08 -17.41
N ARG A 875 -31.16 34.82 -18.26
CA ARG A 875 -31.02 34.06 -19.52
C ARG A 875 -30.28 34.90 -20.59
N THR A 876 -28.94 34.91 -20.57
CA THR A 876 -28.15 35.45 -21.70
C THR A 876 -28.30 34.56 -22.94
N THR A 877 -29.18 34.94 -23.85
CA THR A 877 -29.35 34.27 -25.15
C THR A 877 -28.10 34.47 -26.02
N ARG A 878 -27.50 33.37 -26.49
CA ARG A 878 -26.23 33.38 -27.23
C ARG A 878 -26.44 33.83 -28.68
N GLY A 879 -26.48 35.14 -28.90
CA GLY A 879 -26.72 35.75 -30.21
C GLY A 879 -25.74 35.28 -31.29
N LYS A 880 -26.27 34.83 -32.44
CA LYS A 880 -25.48 34.52 -33.64
C LYS A 880 -24.95 35.82 -34.26
N ARG A 881 -23.68 36.16 -34.00
CA ARG A 881 -23.02 37.31 -34.64
C ARG A 881 -22.80 37.01 -36.12
N ARG A 882 -23.63 37.61 -37.00
CA ARG A 882 -23.40 37.60 -38.46
C ARG A 882 -22.04 38.24 -38.76
N LYS A 883 -21.31 37.68 -39.72
CA LYS A 883 -20.19 38.36 -40.39
C LYS A 883 -20.79 39.49 -41.23
N ALA A 884 -20.23 40.70 -41.13
CA ALA A 884 -20.52 41.81 -42.03
C ALA A 884 -19.25 42.10 -42.84
N GLU A 885 -19.41 42.54 -44.08
CA GLU A 885 -18.32 42.86 -44.99
C GLU A 885 -18.43 44.32 -45.41
N ALA A 886 -17.30 45.01 -45.35
CA ALA A 886 -16.99 46.35 -45.83
C ALA A 886 -15.42 46.38 -45.81
N GLN A 887 -14.66 46.80 -46.83
CA GLN A 887 -14.75 48.01 -47.65
C GLN A 887 -14.73 49.26 -46.76
N ASP A 888 -13.71 50.11 -46.80
CA ASP A 888 -12.61 50.22 -47.78
C ASP A 888 -11.30 49.48 -47.41
#